data_AF-A0A813LE11-F1
#
_entry.id   AF-A0A813LE11-F1
#
_cell.length_a   1.000
_cell.length_b   1.000
_cell.length_c   1.000
_cell.angle_alpha   90.00
_cell.angle_beta   90.00
_cell.angle_gamma   90.00
#
_symmetry.space_group_name_H-M   'P 1'
#
loop_
_entity.id
_entity.type
_entity.pdbx_description
1 polymer ?
#
loop_
_entity_poly.entity_id
_entity_poly.type
_entity_poly.pdbx_seq_one_letter_code
_entity_poly.pdbx_strand_id
1 'polypeptide(L)'
;MCCLIIVITHFDMVACYCNQEWGDASSVASAFSIGQWESMAAINLFSKIHKPLVTELTLAVKKHSMQRFITREALASDAVCLGRTTGAAQFETWVREMTLAQQGSDLLGMRLCSDFESVPKIMRRAWTGKDVIEKQRAVMGYLHCLQVMRQQVSQTFYDTELVGLNKQFQLQYMDESLMKVLASSVPPVDLVHVVGFKTALQRYTATEKDKRDSVASTLADNLRKADWAYIEEVIHADMVTIKGRQAKTAQAVARSDKMNLQYMQKRYADGNMRVQEHMSAQLAYRRLDDLSDAAQVVNAAVQNHRAETSYIIACLDFTIWPSEVLFVEEAQSQIQTHTLIKHRRLVEDKLMAADLNISNSASVYFHIVDQHNADRRRLMQPMQVIYSNSFPHSDWKDSSVMRGKVGPAPLIRVKDMRGYDYEQDIDTSRMTAQERTEQRGVPCACEIIKCCLAGMQLTSDDLVVVADIMPNRFAELGAAMYELQKNSSGPDLVYHGFFKNPGQASELRGHMAGHLLENWWETHVDAGPPVRPVSSTENIALPDLKVANWIQGGVAILPTATLLAKFPVGSPYKDQLQTLMDAFKTANQLPIVANAAAGARSTAVAMPNFCQNPPADLTRDCDLVSIPVGDVAGELGRSASVADRPVVIITSTGIYIASSSDADMTVEASELFGFNTGHFEMKPVGSD
;
A
#
# COMPACT_ATOMS: atom_id res chain seq x y z
N MET A 1 -17.05 -31.65 15.45
CA MET A 1 -15.91 -30.77 15.20
C MET A 1 -14.60 -31.54 15.21
N CYS A 2 -14.23 -32.38 16.17
CA CYS A 2 -12.98 -33.15 16.05
C CYS A 2 -12.87 -33.96 14.74
N CYS A 3 -13.93 -34.67 14.31
CA CYS A 3 -13.91 -35.31 12.98
C CYS A 3 -13.92 -34.32 11.80
N LEU A 4 -14.50 -33.13 11.95
CA LEU A 4 -14.53 -32.12 10.89
C LEU A 4 -13.21 -31.35 10.81
N ILE A 5 -12.53 -31.14 11.94
CA ILE A 5 -11.18 -30.59 12.06
C ILE A 5 -10.17 -31.60 11.54
N ILE A 6 -10.34 -32.90 11.79
CA ILE A 6 -9.56 -33.96 11.15
C ILE A 6 -9.80 -33.98 9.64
N VAL A 7 -11.04 -33.78 9.19
CA VAL A 7 -11.35 -33.64 7.76
C VAL A 7 -10.75 -32.34 7.19
N ILE A 8 -10.76 -31.22 7.92
CA ILE A 8 -10.14 -29.94 7.49
C ILE A 8 -8.62 -30.06 7.45
N THR A 9 -7.97 -30.69 8.43
CA THR A 9 -6.52 -30.92 8.40
C THR A 9 -6.14 -31.94 7.33
N HIS A 10 -6.97 -32.94 7.03
CA HIS A 10 -6.81 -33.77 5.83
C HIS A 10 -7.06 -33.00 4.55
N PHE A 11 -8.00 -32.05 4.53
CA PHE A 11 -8.30 -31.21 3.37
C PHE A 11 -7.18 -30.20 3.10
N ASP A 12 -6.60 -29.55 4.11
CA ASP A 12 -5.42 -28.69 3.97
C ASP A 12 -4.26 -29.48 3.37
N MET A 13 -4.11 -30.74 3.81
CA MET A 13 -3.11 -31.65 3.26
C MET A 13 -3.42 -32.01 1.80
N VAL A 14 -4.66 -32.40 1.46
CA VAL A 14 -5.04 -32.81 0.10
C VAL A 14 -5.12 -31.63 -0.88
N ALA A 15 -5.60 -30.46 -0.45
CA ALA A 15 -5.67 -29.25 -1.26
C ALA A 15 -4.29 -28.69 -1.62
N CYS A 16 -3.29 -28.86 -0.75
CA CYS A 16 -1.89 -28.56 -1.10
C CYS A 16 -1.32 -29.52 -2.15
N TYR A 17 -1.81 -30.77 -2.24
CA TYR A 17 -1.27 -31.79 -3.13
C TYR A 17 -2.01 -31.94 -4.46
N CYS A 18 -3.25 -31.45 -4.55
CA CYS A 18 -4.08 -31.57 -5.73
C CYS A 18 -4.58 -30.18 -6.10
N ASN A 19 -4.04 -29.57 -7.17
CA ASN A 19 -4.54 -28.33 -7.80
C ASN A 19 -6.00 -28.45 -8.33
N GLN A 20 -6.83 -29.33 -7.77
CA GLN A 20 -8.23 -29.47 -8.09
C GLN A 20 -9.03 -28.38 -7.39
N GLU A 21 -9.71 -27.56 -8.19
CA GLU A 21 -10.68 -26.59 -7.70
C GLU A 21 -11.89 -27.34 -7.11
N TRP A 22 -12.01 -27.35 -5.79
CA TRP A 22 -13.14 -27.91 -5.06
C TRP A 22 -14.33 -26.94 -5.04
N GLY A 23 -14.77 -26.51 -6.22
CA GLY A 23 -15.79 -25.46 -6.38
C GLY A 23 -17.21 -25.87 -5.99
N ASP A 24 -17.53 -27.18 -5.97
CA ASP A 24 -18.87 -27.70 -5.68
C ASP A 24 -18.91 -28.77 -4.58
N ALA A 25 -19.99 -28.75 -3.78
CA ALA A 25 -20.21 -29.67 -2.67
C ALA A 25 -20.38 -31.11 -3.15
N SER A 26 -20.94 -31.33 -4.34
CA SER A 26 -21.12 -32.68 -4.89
C SER A 26 -19.78 -33.34 -5.21
N SER A 27 -18.82 -32.57 -5.76
CA SER A 27 -17.47 -33.06 -6.04
C SER A 27 -16.74 -33.42 -4.74
N VAL A 28 -16.84 -32.57 -3.72
CA VAL A 28 -16.28 -32.86 -2.38
C VAL A 28 -16.94 -34.08 -1.74
N ALA A 29 -18.27 -34.19 -1.79
CA ALA A 29 -19.00 -35.33 -1.26
C ALA A 29 -18.56 -36.65 -1.92
N SER A 30 -18.47 -36.65 -3.26
CA SER A 30 -18.04 -37.82 -4.04
C SER A 30 -16.60 -38.22 -3.76
N ALA A 31 -15.68 -37.26 -3.69
CA ALA A 31 -14.26 -37.55 -3.50
C ALA A 31 -13.95 -38.14 -2.11
N PHE A 32 -14.65 -37.68 -1.07
CA PHE A 32 -14.40 -38.08 0.31
C PHE A 32 -15.43 -39.05 0.87
N SER A 33 -16.44 -39.45 0.08
CA SER A 33 -17.58 -40.27 0.52
C SER A 33 -18.25 -39.72 1.79
N ILE A 34 -18.41 -38.40 1.86
CA ILE A 34 -19.07 -37.70 2.97
C ILE A 34 -20.45 -37.20 2.55
N GLY A 35 -21.33 -36.92 3.53
CA GLY A 35 -22.66 -36.41 3.25
C GLY A 35 -22.67 -34.99 2.69
N GLN A 36 -23.84 -34.58 2.16
CA GLN A 36 -24.03 -33.27 1.53
C GLN A 36 -23.79 -32.11 2.50
N TRP A 37 -24.19 -32.25 3.77
CA TRP A 37 -23.99 -31.20 4.76
C TRP A 37 -22.53 -31.11 5.21
N GLU A 38 -21.82 -32.24 5.31
CA GLU A 38 -20.38 -32.29 5.60
C GLU A 38 -19.58 -31.59 4.50
N SER A 39 -19.89 -31.89 3.24
CA SER A 39 -19.21 -31.32 2.08
C SER A 39 -19.45 -29.81 1.94
N MET A 40 -20.70 -29.37 2.10
CA MET A 40 -21.01 -27.93 2.09
C MET A 40 -20.35 -27.18 3.26
N ALA A 41 -20.37 -27.76 4.46
CA ALA A 41 -19.68 -27.18 5.61
C ALA A 41 -18.16 -27.05 5.38
N ALA A 42 -17.53 -28.06 4.77
CA ALA A 42 -16.12 -28.00 4.41
C ALA A 42 -15.84 -26.85 3.44
N ILE A 43 -16.60 -26.76 2.34
CA ILE A 43 -16.44 -25.68 1.35
C ILE A 43 -16.61 -24.30 1.99
N ASN A 44 -17.64 -24.12 2.82
CA ASN A 44 -17.89 -22.85 3.49
C ASN A 44 -16.74 -22.49 4.42
N LEU A 45 -16.23 -23.43 5.23
CA LEU A 45 -15.08 -23.19 6.12
C LEU A 45 -13.82 -22.75 5.37
N PHE A 46 -13.58 -23.30 4.17
CA PHE A 46 -12.41 -22.98 3.37
C PHE A 46 -12.53 -21.65 2.63
N SER A 47 -13.70 -21.36 2.07
CA SER A 47 -13.83 -20.30 1.06
C SER A 47 -14.77 -19.15 1.43
N LYS A 48 -15.75 -19.38 2.31
CA LYS A 48 -16.85 -18.40 2.53
C LYS A 48 -16.93 -17.87 3.95
N ILE A 49 -16.49 -18.62 4.95
CA ILE A 49 -16.53 -18.20 6.36
C ILE A 49 -15.30 -17.32 6.65
N HIS A 50 -15.52 -16.23 7.36
CA HIS A 50 -14.45 -15.33 7.77
C HIS A 50 -13.41 -16.07 8.63
N LYS A 51 -12.11 -16.00 8.27
CA LYS A 51 -11.05 -16.74 8.98
C LYS A 51 -11.03 -16.47 10.50
N PRO A 52 -11.16 -15.23 10.99
CA PRO A 52 -11.29 -14.95 12.43
C PRO A 52 -12.45 -15.68 13.12
N LEU A 53 -13.61 -15.80 12.45
CA LEU A 53 -14.73 -16.59 12.99
C LEU A 53 -14.37 -18.08 13.09
N VAL A 54 -13.68 -18.64 12.09
CA VAL A 54 -13.18 -20.04 12.15
C VAL A 54 -12.21 -20.23 13.33
N THR A 55 -11.30 -19.28 13.54
CA THR A 55 -10.37 -19.28 14.68
C THR A 55 -11.12 -19.24 16.01
N GLU A 56 -12.09 -18.33 16.16
CA GLU A 56 -12.89 -18.17 17.37
C GLU A 56 -13.68 -19.46 17.70
N LEU A 57 -14.37 -20.03 16.70
CA LEU A 57 -15.09 -21.29 16.85
C LEU A 57 -14.15 -22.45 17.21
N THR A 58 -12.93 -22.47 16.67
CA THR A 58 -11.91 -23.47 17.01
C THR A 58 -11.41 -23.32 18.43
N LEU A 59 -11.19 -22.08 18.88
CA LEU A 59 -10.81 -21.77 20.26
C LEU A 59 -11.93 -22.16 21.23
N ALA A 60 -13.19 -21.90 20.90
CA ALA A 60 -14.34 -22.30 21.71
C ALA A 60 -14.43 -23.82 21.90
N VAL A 61 -14.21 -24.59 20.82
CA VAL A 61 -14.15 -26.07 20.88
C VAL A 61 -13.06 -26.53 21.85
N LYS A 62 -11.86 -25.97 21.74
CA LYS A 62 -10.71 -26.30 22.61
C LYS A 62 -11.00 -25.92 24.05
N LYS A 63 -11.49 -24.70 24.30
CA LYS A 63 -11.77 -24.15 25.63
C LYS A 63 -12.80 -24.96 26.40
N HIS A 64 -13.82 -25.47 25.72
CA HIS A 64 -14.94 -26.18 26.36
C HIS A 64 -14.85 -27.71 26.28
N SER A 65 -13.76 -28.27 25.72
CA SER A 65 -13.56 -29.70 25.52
C SER A 65 -14.76 -30.40 24.87
N MET A 66 -15.42 -29.71 23.93
CA MET A 66 -16.62 -30.22 23.28
C MET A 66 -16.27 -30.98 22.02
N GLN A 67 -16.97 -32.08 21.77
CA GLN A 67 -16.88 -32.74 20.47
C GLN A 67 -17.49 -31.88 19.34
N ARG A 68 -18.50 -31.05 19.65
CA ARG A 68 -19.26 -30.24 18.69
C ARG A 68 -19.72 -28.93 19.35
N PHE A 69 -19.14 -27.80 18.96
CA PHE A 69 -19.60 -26.47 19.39
C PHE A 69 -20.73 -25.97 18.47
N ILE A 70 -20.58 -26.18 17.16
CA ILE A 70 -21.55 -25.87 16.11
C ILE A 70 -21.80 -27.13 15.27
N THR A 71 -23.04 -27.31 14.82
CA THR A 71 -23.44 -28.45 13.98
C THR A 71 -22.94 -28.30 12.54
N ARG A 72 -22.91 -29.42 11.80
CA ARG A 72 -22.50 -29.44 10.39
C ARG A 72 -23.48 -28.66 9.51
N GLU A 73 -24.77 -28.82 9.78
CA GLU A 73 -25.86 -28.06 9.17
C GLU A 73 -25.66 -26.54 9.35
N ALA A 74 -25.33 -26.09 10.56
CA ALA A 74 -25.07 -24.68 10.81
C ALA A 74 -23.87 -24.13 10.04
N LEU A 75 -22.78 -24.90 9.94
CA LEU A 75 -21.60 -24.52 9.15
C LEU A 75 -21.87 -24.53 7.63
N ALA A 76 -22.75 -25.44 7.18
CA ALA A 76 -23.19 -25.51 5.80
C ALA A 76 -24.20 -24.41 5.43
N SER A 77 -24.79 -23.73 6.42
CA SER A 77 -25.76 -22.66 6.19
C SER A 77 -25.10 -21.36 5.75
N ASP A 78 -25.86 -20.54 5.04
CA ASP A 78 -25.46 -19.19 4.63
C ASP A 78 -25.29 -18.22 5.81
N ALA A 79 -25.73 -18.58 7.01
CA ALA A 79 -25.70 -17.71 8.20
C ALA A 79 -24.29 -17.38 8.70
N VAL A 80 -23.27 -18.13 8.30
CA VAL A 80 -21.86 -17.90 8.68
C VAL A 80 -20.99 -17.47 7.49
N CYS A 81 -21.57 -17.36 6.30
CA CYS A 81 -20.85 -17.08 5.06
C CYS A 81 -20.84 -15.57 4.76
N LEU A 82 -19.66 -15.03 4.45
CA LEU A 82 -19.50 -13.64 4.04
C LEU A 82 -20.27 -13.37 2.74
N GLY A 83 -20.91 -12.20 2.66
CA GLY A 83 -21.69 -11.78 1.50
C GLY A 83 -23.01 -12.55 1.32
N ARG A 84 -23.40 -13.39 2.28
CA ARG A 84 -24.69 -14.10 2.28
C ARG A 84 -25.63 -13.51 3.32
N THR A 85 -26.92 -13.67 3.08
CA THR A 85 -27.98 -13.17 3.97
C THR A 85 -28.88 -14.33 4.39
N THR A 86 -29.43 -14.24 5.60
CA THR A 86 -30.50 -15.15 6.05
C THR A 86 -31.88 -14.49 5.94
N GLY A 87 -31.96 -13.34 5.27
CA GLY A 87 -33.15 -12.49 5.10
C GLY A 87 -34.25 -13.06 4.22
N ALA A 88 -34.40 -14.39 4.14
CA ALA A 88 -35.49 -15.02 3.39
C ALA A 88 -36.86 -14.86 4.11
N ALA A 89 -37.94 -15.00 3.34
CA ALA A 89 -39.33 -14.92 3.81
C ALA A 89 -39.69 -13.55 4.43
N GLN A 90 -40.13 -13.51 5.68
CA GLN A 90 -40.61 -12.29 6.34
C GLN A 90 -39.55 -11.18 6.52
N PHE A 91 -38.29 -11.45 6.17
CA PHE A 91 -37.16 -10.51 6.26
C PHE A 91 -36.63 -10.09 4.89
N GLU A 92 -37.38 -10.31 3.80
CA GLU A 92 -36.92 -10.03 2.43
C GLU A 92 -36.55 -8.55 2.24
N THR A 93 -37.27 -7.65 2.90
CA THR A 93 -36.97 -6.20 2.91
C THR A 93 -35.65 -5.84 3.61
N TRP A 94 -35.04 -6.79 4.33
CA TRP A 94 -33.81 -6.62 5.09
C TRP A 94 -32.60 -7.31 4.44
N VAL A 95 -32.75 -7.89 3.25
CA VAL A 95 -31.69 -8.67 2.58
C VAL A 95 -30.35 -7.94 2.54
N ARG A 96 -30.36 -6.65 2.18
CA ARG A 96 -29.15 -5.83 2.07
C ARG A 96 -28.51 -5.60 3.44
N GLU A 97 -29.28 -5.16 4.42
CA GLU A 97 -28.83 -4.84 5.78
C GLU A 97 -28.44 -6.11 6.57
N MET A 98 -29.00 -7.27 6.23
CA MET A 98 -28.68 -8.57 6.84
C MET A 98 -27.59 -9.37 6.12
N THR A 99 -26.97 -8.81 5.08
CA THR A 99 -25.85 -9.48 4.41
C THR A 99 -24.63 -9.47 5.33
N LEU A 100 -24.09 -10.65 5.64
CA LEU A 100 -23.01 -10.82 6.60
C LEU A 100 -21.70 -10.21 6.07
N ALA A 101 -21.29 -9.09 6.67
CA ALA A 101 -19.98 -8.48 6.47
C ALA A 101 -18.96 -8.98 7.52
N GLN A 102 -17.68 -8.63 7.37
CA GLN A 102 -16.60 -9.03 8.30
C GLN A 102 -16.94 -8.68 9.76
N GLN A 103 -17.33 -7.42 10.02
CA GLN A 103 -17.74 -6.97 11.37
C GLN A 103 -18.91 -7.80 11.95
N GLY A 104 -19.88 -8.16 11.11
CA GLY A 104 -20.99 -9.03 11.50
C GLY A 104 -20.53 -10.44 11.83
N SER A 105 -19.58 -10.98 11.06
CA SER A 105 -19.00 -12.30 11.31
C SER A 105 -18.23 -12.36 12.63
N ASP A 106 -17.47 -11.31 12.96
CA ASP A 106 -16.70 -11.24 14.20
C ASP A 106 -17.63 -11.14 15.42
N LEU A 107 -18.65 -10.26 15.33
CA LEU A 107 -19.65 -10.11 16.38
C LEU A 107 -20.50 -11.38 16.55
N LEU A 108 -20.80 -12.11 15.47
CA LEU A 108 -21.47 -13.40 15.52
C LEU A 108 -20.64 -14.45 16.27
N GLY A 109 -19.33 -14.52 16.02
CA GLY A 109 -18.43 -15.42 16.76
C GLY A 109 -18.43 -15.15 18.25
N MET A 110 -18.24 -13.88 18.62
CA MET A 110 -18.30 -13.44 20.03
C MET A 110 -19.65 -13.78 20.67
N ARG A 111 -20.74 -13.54 19.93
CA ARG A 111 -22.11 -13.79 20.39
C ARG A 111 -22.37 -15.27 20.66
N LEU A 112 -22.00 -16.14 19.72
CA LEU A 112 -22.15 -17.59 19.87
C LEU A 112 -21.35 -18.12 21.07
N CYS A 113 -20.16 -17.58 21.32
CA CYS A 113 -19.34 -17.98 22.47
C CYS A 113 -19.92 -17.47 23.79
N SER A 114 -20.28 -16.19 23.87
CA SER A 114 -20.85 -15.59 25.08
C SER A 114 -22.17 -16.25 25.49
N ASP A 115 -23.05 -16.51 24.52
CA ASP A 115 -24.33 -17.18 24.77
C ASP A 115 -24.14 -18.63 25.20
N PHE A 116 -23.11 -19.30 24.69
CA PHE A 116 -22.81 -20.66 25.08
C PHE A 116 -22.27 -20.72 26.53
N GLU A 117 -21.46 -19.74 26.92
CA GLU A 117 -20.88 -19.63 28.25
C GLU A 117 -21.92 -19.29 29.32
N SER A 118 -22.93 -18.49 28.97
CA SER A 118 -24.02 -18.10 29.88
C SER A 118 -24.99 -19.26 30.19
N VAL A 119 -25.07 -20.26 29.31
CA VAL A 119 -25.88 -21.47 29.54
C VAL A 119 -25.18 -22.37 30.58
N PRO A 120 -25.90 -22.87 31.62
CA PRO A 120 -25.35 -23.82 32.58
C PRO A 120 -24.74 -25.04 31.90
N LYS A 121 -23.59 -25.55 32.40
CA LYS A 121 -22.81 -26.61 31.73
C LYS A 121 -23.63 -27.84 31.32
N ILE A 122 -24.61 -28.22 32.11
CA ILE A 122 -25.51 -29.37 31.86
C ILE A 122 -26.53 -29.13 30.74
N MET A 123 -26.81 -27.88 30.39
CA MET A 123 -27.76 -27.47 29.35
C MET A 123 -27.08 -27.06 28.04
N ARG A 124 -25.74 -27.02 28.03
CA ARG A 124 -24.96 -26.63 26.86
C ARG A 124 -25.13 -27.66 25.74
N ARG A 125 -25.60 -27.21 24.60
CA ARG A 125 -25.77 -28.00 23.37
C ARG A 125 -25.04 -27.32 22.21
N ALA A 126 -24.69 -28.10 21.19
CA ALA A 126 -24.10 -27.56 19.98
C ALA A 126 -25.11 -26.63 19.27
N TRP A 127 -24.63 -25.53 18.69
CA TRP A 127 -25.45 -24.60 17.93
C TRP A 127 -25.99 -25.25 16.64
N THR A 128 -27.32 -25.30 16.52
CA THR A 128 -28.02 -25.82 15.33
C THR A 128 -28.09 -24.77 14.22
N GLY A 129 -28.42 -25.16 12.99
CA GLY A 129 -28.56 -24.20 11.88
C GLY A 129 -29.59 -23.11 12.18
N LYS A 130 -30.70 -23.49 12.80
CA LYS A 130 -31.75 -22.56 13.25
C LYS A 130 -31.22 -21.55 14.29
N ASP A 131 -30.48 -22.02 15.30
CA ASP A 131 -29.95 -21.14 16.34
C ASP A 131 -28.97 -20.11 15.73
N VAL A 132 -28.10 -20.54 14.80
CA VAL A 132 -27.11 -19.65 14.17
C VAL A 132 -27.78 -18.63 13.25
N ILE A 133 -28.82 -19.02 12.52
CA ILE A 133 -29.63 -18.08 11.71
C ILE A 133 -30.27 -17.02 12.59
N GLU A 134 -30.86 -17.41 13.73
CA GLU A 134 -31.49 -16.46 14.66
C GLU A 134 -30.47 -15.48 15.24
N LYS A 135 -29.29 -15.98 15.64
CA LYS A 135 -28.20 -15.14 16.15
C LYS A 135 -27.60 -14.23 15.09
N GLN A 136 -27.47 -14.70 13.85
CA GLN A 136 -27.04 -13.87 12.72
C GLN A 136 -28.02 -12.70 12.50
N ARG A 137 -29.32 -12.97 12.51
CA ARG A 137 -30.35 -11.91 12.37
C ARG A 137 -30.29 -10.89 13.50
N ALA A 138 -30.14 -11.34 14.74
CA ALA A 138 -29.99 -10.44 15.89
C ALA A 138 -28.71 -9.58 15.78
N VAL A 139 -27.59 -10.17 15.38
CA VAL A 139 -26.30 -9.47 15.16
C VAL A 139 -26.44 -8.41 14.06
N MET A 140 -27.02 -8.76 12.92
CA MET A 140 -27.16 -7.82 11.81
C MET A 140 -28.17 -6.71 12.13
N GLY A 141 -29.30 -7.05 12.77
CA GLY A 141 -30.25 -6.06 13.25
C GLY A 141 -29.64 -5.09 14.26
N TYR A 142 -28.79 -5.58 15.16
CA TYR A 142 -28.06 -4.76 16.11
C TYR A 142 -27.06 -3.81 15.42
N LEU A 143 -26.27 -4.30 14.46
CA LEU A 143 -25.33 -3.48 13.69
C LEU A 143 -26.06 -2.39 12.89
N HIS A 144 -27.22 -2.72 12.31
CA HIS A 144 -28.07 -1.74 11.64
C HIS A 144 -28.57 -0.67 12.61
N CYS A 145 -29.02 -1.05 13.80
CA CYS A 145 -29.45 -0.10 14.83
C CYS A 145 -28.30 0.82 15.28
N LEU A 146 -27.07 0.30 15.40
CA LEU A 146 -25.88 1.13 15.68
C LEU A 146 -25.63 2.15 14.57
N GLN A 147 -25.73 1.74 13.30
CA GLN A 147 -25.57 2.64 12.16
C GLN A 147 -26.63 3.75 12.17
N VAL A 148 -27.89 3.41 12.40
CA VAL A 148 -28.99 4.39 12.49
C VAL A 148 -28.77 5.34 13.68
N MET A 149 -28.34 4.82 14.84
CA MET A 149 -28.08 5.64 16.03
C MET A 149 -26.96 6.64 15.78
N ARG A 150 -25.87 6.21 15.11
CA ARG A 150 -24.74 7.07 14.75
C ARG A 150 -25.16 8.26 13.88
N GLN A 151 -26.22 8.11 13.08
CA GLN A 151 -26.77 9.19 12.26
C GLN A 151 -27.70 10.14 13.05
N GLN A 152 -28.28 9.69 14.18
CA GLN A 152 -29.27 10.46 14.95
C GLN A 152 -28.68 11.22 16.15
N VAL A 153 -27.50 10.83 16.64
CA VAL A 153 -26.89 11.41 17.86
C VAL A 153 -25.48 11.93 17.59
N SER A 154 -24.97 12.80 18.46
CA SER A 154 -23.58 13.29 18.36
C SER A 154 -22.57 12.15 18.58
N GLN A 155 -21.45 12.16 17.85
CA GLN A 155 -20.40 11.13 17.93
C GLN A 155 -19.91 10.87 19.36
N THR A 156 -19.68 11.91 20.17
CA THR A 156 -19.25 11.76 21.58
C THR A 156 -20.25 10.98 22.44
N PHE A 157 -21.55 11.21 22.23
CA PHE A 157 -22.61 10.48 22.93
C PHE A 157 -22.69 9.03 22.44
N TYR A 158 -22.59 8.83 21.11
CA TYR A 158 -22.55 7.50 20.50
C TYR A 158 -21.41 6.65 21.09
N ASP A 159 -20.19 7.18 21.14
CA ASP A 159 -19.01 6.45 21.65
C ASP A 159 -19.15 6.08 23.13
N THR A 160 -19.76 6.96 23.93
CA THR A 160 -20.03 6.74 25.35
C THR A 160 -21.07 5.62 25.55
N GLU A 161 -22.15 5.64 24.76
CA GLU A 161 -23.24 4.66 24.87
C GLU A 161 -22.91 3.31 24.23
N LEU A 162 -22.01 3.28 23.23
CA LEU A 162 -21.66 2.07 22.49
C LEU A 162 -21.18 0.93 23.41
N VAL A 163 -20.38 1.25 24.45
CA VAL A 163 -19.90 0.26 25.42
C VAL A 163 -21.06 -0.38 26.19
N GLY A 164 -22.02 0.45 26.62
CA GLY A 164 -23.22 0.00 27.33
C GLY A 164 -24.14 -0.84 26.44
N LEU A 165 -24.36 -0.40 25.20
CA LEU A 165 -25.17 -1.10 24.20
C LEU A 165 -24.55 -2.46 23.85
N ASN A 166 -23.23 -2.52 23.63
CA ASN A 166 -22.52 -3.77 23.36
C ASN A 166 -22.67 -4.75 24.51
N LYS A 167 -22.54 -4.29 25.76
CA LYS A 167 -22.74 -5.13 26.94
C LYS A 167 -24.17 -5.65 27.04
N GLN A 168 -25.18 -4.80 26.82
CA GLN A 168 -26.59 -5.21 26.83
C GLN A 168 -26.91 -6.20 25.70
N PHE A 169 -26.34 -5.99 24.52
CA PHE A 169 -26.47 -6.90 23.39
C PHE A 169 -25.87 -8.26 23.74
N GLN A 170 -24.62 -8.33 24.23
CA GLN A 170 -23.98 -9.57 24.68
C GLN A 170 -24.73 -10.29 25.81
N LEU A 171 -25.56 -9.59 26.60
CA LEU A 171 -26.41 -10.18 27.63
C LEU A 171 -27.80 -10.63 27.14
N GLN A 172 -28.07 -10.58 25.83
CA GLN A 172 -29.36 -10.98 25.22
C GLN A 172 -30.56 -10.10 25.59
N TYR A 173 -30.32 -8.91 26.16
CA TYR A 173 -31.41 -8.02 26.56
C TYR A 173 -32.16 -7.37 25.40
N MET A 174 -31.60 -7.41 24.18
CA MET A 174 -32.21 -6.79 23.00
C MET A 174 -32.81 -7.79 22.01
N ASP A 175 -32.51 -9.09 22.11
CA ASP A 175 -32.81 -10.10 21.07
C ASP A 175 -34.31 -10.12 20.73
N GLU A 176 -35.20 -10.18 21.72
CA GLU A 176 -36.65 -10.20 21.49
C GLU A 176 -37.14 -8.93 20.78
N SER A 177 -36.69 -7.76 21.23
CA SER A 177 -37.07 -6.47 20.63
C SER A 177 -36.52 -6.31 19.21
N LEU A 178 -35.29 -6.76 18.97
CA LEU A 178 -34.67 -6.76 17.64
C LEU A 178 -35.47 -7.67 16.70
N MET A 179 -35.73 -8.91 17.09
CA MET A 179 -36.46 -9.86 16.24
C MET A 179 -37.89 -9.39 15.94
N LYS A 180 -38.59 -8.80 16.93
CA LYS A 180 -39.91 -8.22 16.73
C LYS A 180 -39.88 -7.05 15.73
N VAL A 181 -38.91 -6.16 15.86
CA VAL A 181 -38.76 -5.01 14.96
C VAL A 181 -38.41 -5.46 13.55
N LEU A 182 -37.45 -6.37 13.41
CA LEU A 182 -37.06 -6.93 12.11
C LEU A 182 -38.23 -7.61 11.40
N ALA A 183 -39.12 -8.29 12.14
CA ALA A 183 -40.27 -8.98 11.57
C ALA A 183 -41.47 -8.05 11.25
N SER A 184 -41.53 -6.84 11.82
CA SER A 184 -42.69 -5.94 11.71
C SER A 184 -42.41 -4.60 11.04
N SER A 185 -41.15 -4.33 10.68
CA SER A 185 -40.74 -3.07 10.07
C SER A 185 -39.89 -3.30 8.82
N VAL A 186 -39.70 -2.22 8.06
CA VAL A 186 -38.77 -2.15 6.93
C VAL A 186 -37.59 -1.25 7.30
N PRO A 187 -36.39 -1.43 6.74
CA PRO A 187 -35.27 -0.53 6.99
C PRO A 187 -35.61 0.92 6.54
N PRO A 188 -35.15 1.96 7.26
CA PRO A 188 -34.37 1.90 8.50
C PRO A 188 -35.21 1.59 9.75
N VAL A 189 -34.62 0.88 10.73
CA VAL A 189 -35.26 0.61 12.05
C VAL A 189 -35.59 1.91 12.78
N ASP A 190 -36.83 2.01 13.31
CA ASP A 190 -37.13 2.95 14.39
C ASP A 190 -36.58 2.43 15.73
N LEU A 191 -35.52 3.10 16.19
CA LEU A 191 -34.77 2.79 17.40
C LEU A 191 -35.61 2.86 18.68
N VAL A 192 -36.76 3.56 18.67
CA VAL A 192 -37.67 3.65 19.81
C VAL A 192 -38.29 2.30 20.17
N HIS A 193 -38.30 1.35 19.22
CA HIS A 193 -38.84 0.01 19.44
C HIS A 193 -37.83 -1.02 19.96
N VAL A 194 -36.53 -0.67 20.04
CA VAL A 194 -35.49 -1.55 20.57
C VAL A 194 -35.06 -1.05 21.96
N VAL A 195 -35.27 -1.85 23.01
CA VAL A 195 -35.24 -1.42 24.42
C VAL A 195 -33.95 -0.66 24.80
N GLY A 196 -32.78 -1.19 24.40
CA GLY A 196 -31.48 -0.55 24.69
C GLY A 196 -31.33 0.81 24.00
N PHE A 197 -31.66 0.88 22.70
CA PHE A 197 -31.57 2.10 21.90
C PHE A 197 -32.60 3.16 22.32
N LYS A 198 -33.83 2.76 22.64
CA LYS A 198 -34.86 3.63 23.21
C LYS A 198 -34.34 4.35 24.45
N THR A 199 -33.74 3.60 25.37
CA THR A 199 -33.24 4.15 26.64
C THR A 199 -32.06 5.11 26.38
N ALA A 200 -31.17 4.79 25.43
CA ALA A 200 -30.08 5.68 25.03
C ALA A 200 -30.61 6.98 24.37
N LEU A 201 -31.58 6.88 23.46
CA LEU A 201 -32.20 8.06 22.82
C LEU A 201 -32.96 8.95 23.81
N GLN A 202 -33.60 8.37 24.83
CA GLN A 202 -34.23 9.15 25.89
C GLN A 202 -33.20 9.93 26.71
N ARG A 203 -32.06 9.31 27.07
CA ARG A 203 -30.94 10.02 27.72
C ARG A 203 -30.37 11.12 26.84
N TYR A 204 -30.22 10.86 25.55
CA TYR A 204 -29.75 11.87 24.59
C TYR A 204 -30.71 13.06 24.52
N THR A 205 -32.01 12.80 24.37
CA THR A 205 -33.04 13.83 24.28
C THR A 205 -33.13 14.65 25.55
N ALA A 206 -33.03 14.02 26.74
CA ALA A 206 -32.97 14.72 28.01
C ALA A 206 -31.72 15.62 28.10
N THR A 207 -30.55 15.09 27.73
CA THR A 207 -29.27 15.83 27.75
C THR A 207 -29.29 17.03 26.79
N GLU A 208 -29.82 16.86 25.58
CA GLU A 208 -29.92 17.95 24.60
C GLU A 208 -31.00 18.97 24.99
N LYS A 209 -32.09 18.53 25.64
CA LYS A 209 -33.06 19.44 26.22
C LYS A 209 -32.44 20.29 27.32
N ASP A 210 -31.71 19.69 28.26
CA ASP A 210 -31.05 20.42 29.35
C ASP A 210 -30.02 21.44 28.81
N LYS A 211 -29.27 21.07 27.75
CA LYS A 211 -28.38 22.01 27.07
C LYS A 211 -29.14 23.15 26.41
N ARG A 212 -30.23 22.86 25.70
CA ARG A 212 -31.06 23.89 25.05
C ARG A 212 -31.69 24.83 26.08
N ASP A 213 -32.21 24.30 27.18
CA ASP A 213 -32.82 25.08 28.25
C ASP A 213 -31.76 25.95 28.97
N SER A 214 -30.56 25.41 29.21
CA SER A 214 -29.42 26.16 29.77
C SER A 214 -28.98 27.30 28.84
N VAL A 215 -28.86 27.03 27.53
CA VAL A 215 -28.51 28.04 26.52
C VAL A 215 -29.61 29.10 26.42
N ALA A 216 -30.88 28.70 26.39
CA ALA A 216 -32.01 29.62 26.32
C ALA A 216 -32.10 30.52 27.56
N SER A 217 -31.84 29.96 28.76
CA SER A 217 -31.78 30.71 30.01
C SER A 217 -30.65 31.74 29.99
N THR A 218 -29.45 31.31 29.58
CA THR A 218 -28.28 32.20 29.45
C THR A 218 -28.55 33.31 28.43
N LEU A 219 -29.17 32.98 27.30
CA LEU A 219 -29.54 33.95 26.27
C LEU A 219 -30.59 34.96 26.78
N ALA A 220 -31.59 34.50 27.53
CA ALA A 220 -32.60 35.37 28.12
C ALA A 220 -31.98 36.34 29.14
N ASP A 221 -31.05 35.87 29.97
CA ASP A 221 -30.33 36.71 30.93
C ASP A 221 -29.41 37.72 30.24
N ASN A 222 -28.70 37.31 29.18
CA ASN A 222 -27.88 38.22 28.38
C ASN A 222 -28.74 39.27 27.66
N LEU A 223 -29.91 38.90 27.12
CA LEU A 223 -30.84 39.84 26.49
C LEU A 223 -31.42 40.85 27.48
N ARG A 224 -31.62 40.46 28.75
CA ARG A 224 -32.07 41.38 29.82
C ARG A 224 -30.98 42.37 30.23
N LYS A 225 -29.71 41.99 30.16
CA LYS A 225 -28.55 42.80 30.53
C LYS A 225 -27.98 43.64 29.37
N ALA A 226 -28.46 43.41 28.15
CA ALA A 226 -27.92 44.05 26.95
C ALA A 226 -28.29 45.54 26.87
N ASP A 227 -27.47 46.38 27.49
CA ASP A 227 -27.26 47.76 27.09
C ASP A 227 -26.12 47.86 26.06
N TRP A 228 -25.89 49.05 25.50
CA TRP A 228 -24.84 49.26 24.49
C TRP A 228 -23.44 48.92 25.02
N ALA A 229 -23.15 49.28 26.27
CA ALA A 229 -21.86 49.04 26.90
C ALA A 229 -21.57 47.54 27.06
N TYR A 230 -22.59 46.76 27.44
CA TYR A 230 -22.50 45.30 27.53
C TYR A 230 -22.23 44.66 26.16
N ILE A 231 -22.90 45.12 25.10
CA ILE A 231 -22.67 44.60 23.73
C ILE A 231 -21.22 44.88 23.28
N GLU A 232 -20.72 46.08 23.52
CA GLU A 232 -19.35 46.46 23.17
C GLU A 232 -18.32 45.62 23.95
N GLU A 233 -18.53 45.43 25.26
CA GLU A 233 -17.67 44.59 26.11
C GLU A 233 -17.65 43.12 25.64
N VAL A 234 -18.81 42.54 25.31
CA VAL A 234 -18.92 41.16 24.82
C VAL A 234 -18.21 40.99 23.47
N ILE A 235 -18.40 41.92 22.53
CA ILE A 235 -17.70 41.89 21.22
C ILE A 235 -16.19 41.96 21.43
N HIS A 236 -15.72 42.83 22.34
CA HIS A 236 -14.30 42.95 22.62
C HIS A 236 -13.72 41.68 23.25
N ALA A 237 -14.42 41.07 24.20
CA ALA A 237 -14.03 39.81 24.84
C ALA A 237 -14.00 38.64 23.84
N ASP A 238 -14.97 38.56 22.94
CA ASP A 238 -15.01 37.56 21.87
C ASP A 238 -13.86 37.75 20.88
N MET A 239 -13.54 38.99 20.48
CA MET A 239 -12.38 39.27 19.62
C MET A 239 -11.06 38.85 20.26
N VAL A 240 -10.87 39.10 21.56
CA VAL A 240 -9.68 38.63 22.31
C VAL A 240 -9.62 37.11 22.33
N THR A 241 -10.76 36.46 22.56
CA THR A 241 -10.87 34.99 22.57
C THR A 241 -10.55 34.39 21.19
N ILE A 242 -11.07 34.97 20.11
CA ILE A 242 -10.82 34.54 18.73
C ILE A 242 -9.32 34.68 18.39
N LYS A 243 -8.71 35.84 18.68
CA LYS A 243 -7.27 36.06 18.46
C LYS A 243 -6.42 35.08 19.26
N GLY A 244 -6.78 34.83 20.52
CA GLY A 244 -6.11 33.83 21.36
C GLY A 244 -6.21 32.40 20.82
N ARG A 245 -7.36 32.04 20.23
CA ARG A 245 -7.54 30.73 19.57
C ARG A 245 -6.73 30.63 18.27
N GLN A 246 -6.75 31.66 17.41
CA GLN A 246 -5.96 31.70 16.18
C GLN A 246 -4.46 31.51 16.49
N ALA A 247 -3.93 32.18 17.51
CA ALA A 247 -2.54 32.01 17.92
C ALA A 247 -2.23 30.59 18.41
N LYS A 248 -3.14 29.97 19.20
CA LYS A 248 -2.98 28.58 19.65
C LYS A 248 -3.05 27.58 18.49
N THR A 249 -3.96 27.78 17.54
CA THR A 249 -4.08 26.94 16.34
C THR A 249 -2.83 27.04 15.48
N ALA A 250 -2.34 28.26 15.20
CA ALA A 250 -1.08 28.45 14.47
C ALA A 250 0.10 27.77 15.16
N GLN A 251 0.18 27.87 16.49
CA GLN A 251 1.22 27.18 17.26
C GLN A 251 1.08 25.64 17.23
N ALA A 252 -0.15 25.12 17.25
CA ALA A 252 -0.42 23.68 17.16
C ALA A 252 -0.05 23.12 15.78
N VAL A 253 -0.40 23.83 14.70
CA VAL A 253 -0.01 23.50 13.32
C VAL A 253 1.51 23.48 13.18
N ALA A 254 2.20 24.54 13.62
CA ALA A 254 3.66 24.60 13.56
C ALA A 254 4.35 23.48 14.36
N ARG A 255 3.78 23.06 15.50
CA ARG A 255 4.29 21.91 16.27
C ARG A 255 4.05 20.59 15.56
N SER A 256 2.88 20.43 14.92
CA SER A 256 2.54 19.25 14.12
C SER A 256 3.50 19.08 12.94
N ASP A 257 3.73 20.15 12.18
CA ASP A 257 4.61 20.14 11.02
C ASP A 257 6.06 19.82 11.41
N LYS A 258 6.55 20.41 12.51
CA LYS A 258 7.87 20.11 13.05
C LYS A 258 8.00 18.64 13.46
N MET A 259 7.00 18.06 14.13
CA MET A 259 7.01 16.64 14.48
C MET A 259 6.97 15.74 13.25
N ASN A 260 6.20 16.10 12.22
CA ASN A 260 6.11 15.33 10.98
C ASN A 260 7.45 15.33 10.25
N LEU A 261 8.13 16.48 10.15
CA LEU A 261 9.46 16.57 9.57
C LEU A 261 10.47 15.71 10.34
N GLN A 262 10.48 15.78 11.67
CA GLN A 262 11.37 14.97 12.52
C GLN A 262 11.08 13.47 12.39
N TYR A 263 9.81 13.08 12.31
CA TYR A 263 9.41 11.69 12.09
C TYR A 263 9.91 11.18 10.74
N MET A 264 9.72 11.94 9.66
CA MET A 264 10.18 11.58 8.31
C MET A 264 11.70 11.48 8.24
N GLN A 265 12.43 12.42 8.87
CA GLN A 265 13.89 12.38 8.94
C GLN A 265 14.39 11.14 9.70
N LYS A 266 13.79 10.82 10.85
CA LYS A 266 14.17 9.64 11.63
C LYS A 266 13.88 8.36 10.86
N ARG A 267 12.68 8.26 10.27
CA ARG A 267 12.28 7.11 9.45
C ARG A 267 13.23 6.89 8.27
N TYR A 268 13.65 7.96 7.60
CA TYR A 268 14.67 7.93 6.55
C TYR A 268 16.02 7.45 7.04
N ALA A 269 16.50 7.97 8.16
CA ALA A 269 17.77 7.53 8.75
C ALA A 269 17.73 6.03 9.12
N ASP A 270 16.66 5.59 9.77
CA ASP A 270 16.48 4.19 10.20
C ASP A 270 16.37 3.24 8.99
N GLY A 271 15.59 3.61 7.96
CA GLY A 271 15.47 2.83 6.73
C GLY A 271 16.79 2.73 5.96
N ASN A 272 17.52 3.85 5.83
CA ASN A 272 18.83 3.85 5.20
C ASN A 272 19.84 2.97 5.95
N MET A 273 19.87 3.03 7.29
CA MET A 273 20.73 2.18 8.11
C MET A 273 20.46 0.69 7.88
N ARG A 274 19.19 0.29 7.89
CA ARG A 274 18.80 -1.12 7.64
C ARG A 274 19.10 -1.59 6.24
N VAL A 275 18.92 -0.73 5.24
CA VAL A 275 19.32 -1.04 3.86
C VAL A 275 20.83 -1.24 3.79
N GLN A 276 21.64 -0.40 4.45
CA GLN A 276 23.09 -0.62 4.53
C GLN A 276 23.45 -1.92 5.25
N GLU A 277 22.77 -2.28 6.34
CA GLU A 277 22.96 -3.56 7.03
C GLU A 277 22.61 -4.76 6.13
N HIS A 278 21.46 -4.70 5.46
CA HIS A 278 21.00 -5.75 4.55
C HIS A 278 21.93 -5.90 3.34
N MET A 279 22.36 -4.78 2.75
CA MET A 279 23.37 -4.77 1.68
C MET A 279 24.70 -5.34 2.17
N SER A 280 25.14 -5.00 3.38
CA SER A 280 26.39 -5.53 3.92
C SER A 280 26.32 -7.03 4.19
N ALA A 281 25.13 -7.55 4.53
CA ALA A 281 24.89 -8.97 4.77
C ALA A 281 24.73 -9.79 3.49
N GLN A 282 24.01 -9.27 2.49
CA GLN A 282 23.64 -10.01 1.27
C GLN A 282 24.57 -9.71 0.08
N LEU A 283 25.14 -8.51 0.02
CA LEU A 283 25.98 -8.05 -1.08
C LEU A 283 27.40 -7.83 -0.56
N ALA A 284 28.08 -8.93 -0.24
CA ALA A 284 29.50 -8.93 0.09
C ALA A 284 30.34 -8.61 -1.16
N TYR A 285 30.36 -7.34 -1.58
CA TYR A 285 31.21 -6.89 -2.67
C TYR A 285 32.67 -6.84 -2.21
N ARG A 286 33.53 -7.61 -2.87
CA ARG A 286 34.98 -7.46 -2.78
C ARG A 286 35.48 -6.78 -4.06
N ARG A 287 36.11 -5.63 -3.88
CA ARG A 287 36.91 -4.99 -4.92
C ARG A 287 38.11 -5.88 -5.22
N LEU A 288 38.29 -6.19 -6.51
CA LEU A 288 39.45 -6.90 -7.01
C LEU A 288 40.27 -5.88 -7.80
N ASP A 289 41.42 -5.50 -7.25
CA ASP A 289 42.31 -4.51 -7.87
C ASP A 289 43.21 -5.16 -8.94
N ASP A 290 43.46 -6.47 -8.82
CA ASP A 290 44.17 -7.27 -9.82
C ASP A 290 43.39 -8.57 -10.13
N LEU A 291 43.53 -9.10 -11.35
CA LEU A 291 43.08 -10.45 -11.70
C LEU A 291 43.79 -11.56 -10.90
N SER A 292 44.93 -11.29 -10.24
CA SER A 292 45.47 -12.23 -9.24
C SER A 292 44.53 -12.39 -8.06
N ASP A 293 43.82 -11.32 -7.71
CA ASP A 293 42.89 -11.30 -6.60
C ASP A 293 41.61 -12.07 -6.96
N ALA A 294 41.26 -12.16 -8.25
CA ALA A 294 40.20 -13.02 -8.77
C ALA A 294 40.36 -14.48 -8.33
N ALA A 295 41.50 -15.05 -8.68
CA ALA A 295 41.82 -16.43 -8.38
C ALA A 295 42.03 -16.62 -6.87
N GLN A 296 42.54 -15.61 -6.16
CA GLN A 296 42.64 -15.64 -4.70
C GLN A 296 41.28 -15.51 -4.01
N VAL A 297 40.32 -14.77 -4.55
CA VAL A 297 38.97 -14.65 -3.99
C VAL A 297 38.15 -15.89 -4.28
N VAL A 298 38.28 -16.48 -5.48
CA VAL A 298 37.72 -17.79 -5.77
C VAL A 298 38.37 -18.86 -4.86
N ASN A 299 39.70 -18.86 -4.72
CA ASN A 299 40.39 -19.75 -3.79
C ASN A 299 40.02 -19.51 -2.33
N ALA A 300 39.88 -18.26 -1.89
CA ALA A 300 39.52 -17.91 -0.51
C ALA A 300 38.05 -18.22 -0.23
N ALA A 301 37.15 -18.07 -1.20
CA ALA A 301 35.78 -18.55 -1.11
C ALA A 301 35.78 -20.09 -0.99
N VAL A 302 36.61 -20.79 -1.77
CA VAL A 302 36.78 -22.25 -1.69
C VAL A 302 37.46 -22.71 -0.39
N GLN A 303 38.36 -21.90 0.21
CA GLN A 303 39.14 -22.27 1.39
C GLN A 303 38.47 -21.88 2.72
N ASN A 304 37.84 -20.70 2.82
CA ASN A 304 37.21 -20.22 4.06
C ASN A 304 35.95 -20.99 4.45
N HIS A 305 35.44 -21.81 3.55
CA HIS A 305 34.12 -22.40 3.65
C HIS A 305 34.15 -23.95 3.64
N ARG A 306 35.31 -24.55 3.92
CA ARG A 306 35.47 -25.99 4.01
C ARG A 306 34.92 -26.54 5.33
N ALA A 307 33.66 -26.99 5.32
CA ALA A 307 33.25 -28.11 6.17
C ALA A 307 32.10 -28.94 5.59
N GLU A 308 30.95 -28.38 5.18
CA GLU A 308 29.75 -29.22 4.91
C GLU A 308 28.79 -28.72 3.81
N THR A 309 29.04 -27.57 3.18
CA THR A 309 28.08 -26.93 2.26
C THR A 309 28.50 -27.00 0.78
N SER A 310 27.53 -27.14 -0.14
CA SER A 310 27.82 -27.29 -1.58
C SER A 310 28.08 -25.92 -2.20
N TYR A 311 29.16 -25.79 -2.97
CA TYR A 311 29.53 -24.55 -3.65
C TYR A 311 29.41 -24.70 -5.16
N ILE A 312 28.75 -23.74 -5.81
CA ILE A 312 28.78 -23.60 -7.26
C ILE A 312 29.39 -22.25 -7.57
N ILE A 313 30.59 -22.25 -8.17
CA ILE A 313 31.17 -21.05 -8.75
C ILE A 313 30.77 -21.05 -10.21
N ALA A 314 29.80 -20.21 -10.60
CA ALA A 314 29.50 -19.98 -12.00
C ALA A 314 30.25 -18.73 -12.47
N CYS A 315 31.46 -18.91 -13.00
CA CYS A 315 32.12 -17.82 -13.74
C CYS A 315 31.51 -17.78 -15.14
N LEU A 316 30.65 -16.79 -15.40
CA LEU A 316 29.97 -16.68 -16.67
C LEU A 316 30.76 -15.72 -17.56
N ASP A 317 31.64 -16.25 -18.43
CA ASP A 317 32.27 -15.40 -19.45
C ASP A 317 31.25 -15.08 -20.54
N PHE A 318 30.67 -13.90 -20.42
CA PHE A 318 29.70 -13.31 -21.35
C PHE A 318 30.35 -12.40 -22.37
N THR A 319 31.62 -12.62 -22.64
CA THR A 319 32.29 -12.08 -23.79
C THR A 319 32.86 -13.25 -24.55
N ILE A 320 32.22 -13.59 -25.67
CA ILE A 320 33.02 -14.18 -26.75
C ILE A 320 33.95 -13.05 -27.17
N TRP A 321 35.11 -12.96 -26.52
CA TRP A 321 36.28 -12.38 -27.14
C TRP A 321 36.38 -13.02 -28.52
N PRO A 322 36.39 -12.25 -29.62
CA PRO A 322 35.98 -12.74 -30.93
C PRO A 322 36.91 -13.88 -31.37
N SER A 323 36.52 -15.12 -31.06
CA SER A 323 37.03 -16.31 -31.69
C SER A 323 36.27 -16.41 -33.01
N GLU A 324 36.86 -15.74 -34.00
CA GLU A 324 36.52 -15.80 -35.41
C GLU A 324 35.28 -14.97 -35.80
N VAL A 325 35.54 -13.98 -36.67
CA VAL A 325 34.57 -13.20 -37.46
C VAL A 325 33.82 -12.07 -36.73
N LEU A 326 34.53 -10.94 -36.55
CA LEU A 326 33.95 -9.59 -36.63
C LEU A 326 34.97 -8.64 -37.28
N PHE A 327 34.90 -8.56 -38.61
CA PHE A 327 35.21 -7.33 -39.32
C PHE A 327 34.04 -6.36 -39.06
N VAL A 328 34.24 -5.41 -38.16
CA VAL A 328 33.60 -4.09 -38.24
C VAL A 328 34.72 -3.10 -37.94
N GLU A 329 35.19 -2.45 -39.01
CA GLU A 329 36.12 -1.33 -38.95
C GLU A 329 35.53 -0.20 -38.09
N GLU A 330 36.44 0.54 -37.44
CA GLU A 330 36.19 1.82 -36.77
C GLU A 330 35.58 1.76 -35.36
N ALA A 331 36.35 1.24 -34.39
CA ALA A 331 36.51 1.84 -33.04
C ALA A 331 37.43 1.03 -32.10
N GLN A 332 37.94 -0.14 -32.50
CA GLN A 332 39.06 -0.80 -31.80
C GLN A 332 40.40 -0.47 -32.48
N SER A 333 40.78 0.81 -32.48
CA SER A 333 42.20 1.12 -32.66
C SER A 333 42.95 0.64 -31.41
N GLN A 334 43.42 -0.60 -31.48
CA GLN A 334 44.53 -1.17 -30.72
C GLN A 334 44.26 -1.78 -29.33
N ILE A 335 43.29 -2.68 -29.22
CA ILE A 335 43.58 -3.89 -28.42
C ILE A 335 43.90 -4.99 -29.43
N GLN A 336 45.20 -5.16 -29.71
CA GLN A 336 45.67 -6.20 -30.62
C GLN A 336 45.12 -7.56 -30.15
N THR A 337 44.63 -8.40 -31.05
CA THR A 337 44.13 -9.77 -30.76
C THR A 337 45.08 -10.55 -29.86
N HIS A 338 46.38 -10.30 -29.99
CA HIS A 338 47.43 -10.84 -29.13
C HIS A 338 47.28 -10.45 -27.65
N THR A 339 46.92 -9.19 -27.33
CA THR A 339 46.66 -8.72 -25.96
C THR A 339 45.47 -9.45 -25.35
N LEU A 340 44.44 -9.73 -26.13
CA LEU A 340 43.24 -10.45 -25.69
C LEU A 340 43.54 -11.91 -25.39
N ILE A 341 44.26 -12.58 -26.28
CA ILE A 341 44.73 -13.96 -26.07
C ILE A 341 45.65 -14.03 -24.85
N LYS A 342 46.56 -13.06 -24.69
CA LYS A 342 47.45 -12.98 -23.53
C LYS A 342 46.66 -12.79 -22.22
N HIS A 343 45.65 -11.93 -22.22
CA HIS A 343 44.80 -11.70 -21.06
C HIS A 343 43.98 -12.95 -20.72
N ARG A 344 43.37 -13.57 -21.73
CA ARG A 344 42.64 -14.84 -21.59
C ARG A 344 43.51 -15.94 -20.99
N ARG A 345 44.69 -16.18 -21.55
CA ARG A 345 45.62 -17.20 -21.03
C ARG A 345 46.03 -16.89 -19.59
N LEU A 346 46.28 -15.64 -19.25
CA LEU A 346 46.62 -15.25 -17.88
C LEU A 346 45.48 -15.56 -16.90
N VAL A 347 44.22 -15.39 -17.32
CA VAL A 347 43.05 -15.78 -16.51
C VAL A 347 42.93 -17.29 -16.42
N GLU A 348 42.99 -18.01 -17.55
CA GLU A 348 42.91 -19.47 -17.62
C GLU A 348 44.01 -20.14 -16.78
N ASP A 349 45.26 -19.69 -16.89
CA ASP A 349 46.40 -20.20 -16.13
C ASP A 349 46.20 -20.03 -14.62
N LYS A 350 45.64 -18.89 -14.20
CA LYS A 350 45.33 -18.62 -12.79
C LYS A 350 44.16 -19.47 -12.28
N LEU A 351 43.12 -19.66 -13.09
CA LEU A 351 41.99 -20.53 -12.75
C LEU A 351 42.44 -21.99 -12.66
N MET A 352 43.30 -22.46 -13.57
CA MET A 352 43.89 -23.80 -13.51
C MET A 352 44.81 -23.97 -12.29
N ALA A 353 45.62 -22.96 -11.95
CA ALA A 353 46.45 -22.97 -10.74
C ALA A 353 45.61 -23.01 -9.44
N ALA A 354 44.36 -22.56 -9.51
CA ALA A 354 43.35 -22.64 -8.44
C ALA A 354 42.57 -23.97 -8.44
N ASP A 355 42.99 -24.97 -9.23
CA ASP A 355 42.31 -26.26 -9.39
C ASP A 355 40.85 -26.15 -9.86
N LEU A 356 40.59 -25.18 -10.76
CA LEU A 356 39.30 -25.02 -11.42
C LEU A 356 39.34 -25.65 -12.81
N ASN A 357 38.27 -26.37 -13.13
CA ASN A 357 38.02 -26.94 -14.43
C ASN A 357 37.47 -25.87 -15.38
N ILE A 358 38.22 -25.59 -16.44
CA ILE A 358 37.83 -24.67 -17.50
C ILE A 358 37.54 -25.39 -18.82
N SER A 359 37.38 -26.73 -18.83
CA SER A 359 37.28 -27.49 -20.09
C SER A 359 35.91 -27.40 -20.76
N ASN A 360 34.88 -26.97 -20.04
CA ASN A 360 33.51 -27.00 -20.54
C ASN A 360 33.08 -25.66 -21.14
N SER A 361 32.57 -25.73 -22.36
CA SER A 361 31.99 -24.61 -23.06
C SER A 361 30.48 -24.82 -23.22
N ALA A 362 29.74 -23.73 -23.11
CA ALA A 362 28.31 -23.68 -23.36
C ALA A 362 27.96 -22.49 -24.25
N SER A 363 26.74 -22.48 -24.75
CA SER A 363 26.18 -21.34 -25.47
C SER A 363 24.89 -20.89 -24.81
N VAL A 364 24.81 -19.60 -24.50
CA VAL A 364 23.59 -18.92 -24.08
C VAL A 364 22.78 -18.56 -25.30
N TYR A 365 21.55 -19.04 -25.33
CA TYR A 365 20.59 -18.72 -26.36
C TYR A 365 19.71 -17.60 -25.85
N PHE A 366 19.53 -16.58 -26.67
CA PHE A 366 18.69 -15.45 -26.37
C PHE A 366 17.40 -15.50 -27.18
N HIS A 367 16.36 -14.90 -26.64
CA HIS A 367 15.18 -14.53 -27.39
C HIS A 367 14.87 -13.05 -27.16
N ILE A 368 14.43 -12.37 -28.22
CA ILE A 368 14.00 -10.97 -28.12
C ILE A 368 12.49 -11.00 -27.96
N VAL A 369 12.00 -10.50 -26.82
CA VAL A 369 10.57 -10.32 -26.60
C VAL A 369 10.07 -9.28 -27.61
N ASP A 370 9.11 -9.65 -28.45
CA ASP A 370 8.60 -8.84 -29.58
C ASP A 370 9.68 -8.47 -30.62
N GLN A 371 10.31 -9.50 -31.19
CA GLN A 371 11.36 -9.34 -32.20
C GLN A 371 10.96 -8.40 -33.35
N HIS A 372 11.72 -7.30 -33.52
CA HIS A 372 11.60 -6.41 -34.67
C HIS A 372 12.66 -6.76 -35.71
N ASN A 373 12.34 -6.68 -37.01
CA ASN A 373 13.26 -6.96 -38.14
C ASN A 373 14.55 -6.11 -38.17
N ALA A 374 14.66 -5.10 -37.30
CA ALA A 374 15.79 -4.19 -37.22
C ALA A 374 16.82 -4.62 -36.15
N ASP A 375 16.46 -5.53 -35.25
CA ASP A 375 17.37 -6.02 -34.23
C ASP A 375 18.30 -7.09 -34.82
N ARG A 376 19.58 -6.73 -34.98
CA ARG A 376 20.64 -7.58 -35.54
C ARG A 376 21.53 -8.17 -34.45
N ARG A 377 21.14 -8.11 -33.17
CA ARG A 377 21.91 -8.71 -32.08
C ARG A 377 22.01 -10.24 -32.27
N ARG A 378 23.15 -10.81 -31.90
CA ARG A 378 23.35 -12.26 -31.95
C ARG A 378 22.46 -12.92 -30.89
N LEU A 379 21.65 -13.89 -31.30
CA LEU A 379 20.78 -14.67 -30.41
C LEU A 379 21.48 -15.88 -29.77
N MET A 380 22.79 -15.98 -29.94
CA MET A 380 23.59 -17.05 -29.38
C MET A 380 24.92 -16.48 -28.95
N GLN A 381 25.38 -16.93 -27.79
CA GLN A 381 26.64 -16.51 -27.24
C GLN A 381 27.39 -17.62 -26.50
N PRO A 382 28.60 -17.98 -26.96
CA PRO A 382 29.51 -18.79 -26.18
C PRO A 382 29.77 -18.23 -24.79
N MET A 383 29.90 -19.17 -23.87
CA MET A 383 30.14 -18.98 -22.47
C MET A 383 31.06 -20.09 -21.98
N GLN A 384 32.08 -19.74 -21.22
CA GLN A 384 32.89 -20.73 -20.53
C GLN A 384 32.21 -21.11 -19.22
N VAL A 385 32.12 -22.41 -18.92
CA VAL A 385 31.60 -22.90 -17.65
C VAL A 385 32.79 -23.34 -16.82
N ILE A 386 33.03 -22.65 -15.71
CA ILE A 386 34.15 -22.91 -14.81
C ILE A 386 33.59 -23.50 -13.53
N TYR A 387 34.21 -24.54 -12.98
CA TYR A 387 33.81 -25.15 -11.69
C TYR A 387 35.02 -25.76 -10.99
N SER A 388 34.98 -25.97 -9.68
CA SER A 388 36.12 -26.55 -8.96
C SER A 388 36.22 -28.07 -9.15
N ASN A 389 37.44 -28.59 -9.36
CA ASN A 389 37.70 -30.03 -9.44
C ASN A 389 37.52 -30.74 -8.09
N SER A 390 37.48 -29.99 -6.99
CA SER A 390 37.25 -30.53 -5.65
C SER A 390 35.83 -31.12 -5.46
N PHE A 391 34.93 -31.00 -6.45
CA PHE A 391 33.58 -31.56 -6.44
C PHE A 391 33.40 -32.71 -7.45
N PRO A 392 33.78 -33.96 -7.10
CA PRO A 392 33.73 -35.08 -8.03
C PRO A 392 32.31 -35.57 -8.38
N HIS A 393 31.28 -35.30 -7.55
CA HIS A 393 29.92 -35.87 -7.66
C HIS A 393 28.76 -34.86 -7.74
N SER A 394 28.96 -33.68 -8.34
CA SER A 394 27.90 -32.68 -8.43
C SER A 394 26.85 -33.00 -9.51
N ASP A 395 25.57 -32.83 -9.18
CA ASP A 395 24.41 -32.80 -10.11
C ASP A 395 24.66 -31.85 -11.31
N TRP A 396 25.61 -30.93 -11.14
CA TRP A 396 26.13 -30.05 -12.17
C TRP A 396 26.57 -30.81 -13.43
N LYS A 397 27.27 -31.95 -13.31
CA LYS A 397 27.78 -32.69 -14.47
C LYS A 397 26.66 -33.16 -15.42
N ASP A 398 25.46 -33.37 -14.88
CA ASP A 398 24.28 -33.81 -15.62
C ASP A 398 23.36 -32.65 -16.05
N SER A 399 23.72 -31.41 -15.68
CA SER A 399 22.96 -30.20 -16.00
C SER A 399 22.91 -29.92 -17.50
N SER A 400 21.89 -29.14 -17.90
CA SER A 400 21.76 -28.67 -19.29
C SER A 400 22.95 -27.81 -19.74
N VAL A 401 23.57 -27.10 -18.79
CA VAL A 401 24.73 -26.23 -19.01
C VAL A 401 25.95 -27.04 -19.43
N MET A 402 26.19 -28.20 -18.81
CA MET A 402 27.27 -29.12 -19.18
C MET A 402 27.05 -29.80 -20.54
N ARG A 403 25.79 -29.87 -21.00
CA ARG A 403 25.45 -30.25 -22.38
C ARG A 403 25.64 -29.10 -23.39
N GLY A 404 26.16 -27.96 -22.94
CA GLY A 404 26.55 -26.85 -23.78
C GLY A 404 25.43 -25.86 -24.12
N LYS A 405 24.29 -25.88 -23.41
CA LYS A 405 23.15 -25.01 -23.70
C LYS A 405 22.59 -24.32 -22.45
N VAL A 406 22.40 -23.01 -22.54
CA VAL A 406 21.79 -22.15 -21.51
C VAL A 406 20.69 -21.29 -22.14
N GLY A 407 19.53 -21.14 -21.49
CA GLY A 407 18.40 -20.36 -21.99
C GLY A 407 17.29 -21.19 -22.65
N PRO A 408 16.31 -20.54 -23.30
CA PRO A 408 16.40 -19.19 -23.89
C PRO A 408 16.23 -18.04 -22.87
N ALA A 409 17.19 -17.11 -22.81
CA ALA A 409 17.14 -15.94 -21.93
C ALA A 409 16.55 -14.70 -22.64
N PRO A 410 15.65 -13.92 -22.01
CA PRO A 410 14.99 -12.78 -22.64
C PRO A 410 15.93 -11.56 -22.69
N LEU A 411 16.31 -11.12 -23.89
CA LEU A 411 17.04 -9.86 -24.04
C LEU A 411 16.10 -8.67 -23.83
N ILE A 412 16.56 -7.65 -23.10
CA ILE A 412 15.85 -6.37 -23.02
C ILE A 412 15.74 -5.71 -24.39
N ARG A 413 14.69 -4.91 -24.55
CA ARG A 413 14.50 -4.10 -25.76
C ARG A 413 15.47 -2.93 -25.75
N VAL A 414 15.81 -2.44 -26.93
CA VAL A 414 16.70 -1.27 -27.07
C VAL A 414 16.17 -0.04 -26.32
N LYS A 415 14.84 0.15 -26.27
CA LYS A 415 14.21 1.24 -25.52
C LYS A 415 14.33 1.11 -23.98
N ASP A 416 14.58 -0.11 -23.49
CA ASP A 416 14.70 -0.42 -22.07
C ASP A 416 16.19 -0.52 -21.66
N MET A 417 17.11 -0.33 -22.60
CA MET A 417 18.53 -0.26 -22.33
C MET A 417 18.87 1.00 -21.54
N ARG A 418 19.74 0.84 -20.55
CA ARG A 418 20.18 1.94 -19.69
C ARG A 418 21.30 2.69 -20.42
N GLY A 419 21.01 3.83 -21.03
CA GLY A 419 22.05 4.72 -21.55
C GLY A 419 22.98 5.11 -20.39
N TYR A 420 24.26 4.77 -20.47
CA TYR A 420 25.21 5.03 -19.40
C TYR A 420 26.31 5.93 -19.94
N ASP A 421 26.18 7.23 -19.70
CA ASP A 421 27.31 8.15 -19.81
C ASP A 421 27.45 8.90 -18.49
N TYR A 422 28.63 8.79 -17.87
CA TYR A 422 28.91 9.31 -16.53
C TYR A 422 29.20 10.81 -16.53
N GLU A 423 29.53 11.38 -17.69
CA GLU A 423 29.99 12.78 -17.79
C GLU A 423 29.05 13.68 -18.60
N GLN A 424 27.98 13.15 -19.19
CA GLN A 424 27.05 13.95 -20.00
C GLN A 424 25.60 13.71 -19.58
N ASP A 425 25.06 14.66 -18.82
CA ASP A 425 23.63 14.89 -18.75
C ASP A 425 23.08 15.02 -20.19
N ILE A 426 22.05 14.23 -20.50
CA ILE A 426 21.15 14.40 -21.65
C ILE A 426 21.76 14.00 -23.02
N ASP A 427 21.70 12.71 -23.34
CA ASP A 427 20.87 12.18 -24.45
C ASP A 427 20.99 10.64 -24.48
N THR A 428 19.96 9.92 -24.03
CA THR A 428 19.88 8.45 -24.14
C THR A 428 19.85 7.96 -25.59
N SER A 429 19.83 8.86 -26.59
CA SER A 429 19.63 8.52 -28.00
C SER A 429 20.82 7.83 -28.70
N ARG A 430 22.03 7.75 -28.13
CA ARG A 430 23.18 7.16 -28.84
C ARG A 430 24.07 6.25 -28.00
N MET A 431 23.51 5.18 -27.44
CA MET A 431 24.33 4.00 -27.17
C MET A 431 24.98 3.52 -28.47
N THR A 432 26.29 3.25 -28.41
CA THR A 432 27.01 2.66 -29.55
C THR A 432 26.42 1.29 -29.88
N ALA A 433 26.59 0.83 -31.13
CA ALA A 433 26.17 -0.53 -31.50
C ALA A 433 26.80 -1.60 -30.60
N GLN A 434 28.02 -1.35 -30.13
CA GLN A 434 28.74 -2.22 -29.20
C GLN A 434 28.09 -2.24 -27.80
N GLU A 435 27.79 -1.07 -27.21
CA GLU A 435 27.16 -1.02 -25.88
C GLU A 435 25.79 -1.67 -25.86
N ARG A 436 25.04 -1.58 -26.98
CA ARG A 436 23.76 -2.27 -27.14
C ARG A 436 23.91 -3.78 -27.24
N THR A 437 25.05 -4.28 -27.72
CA THR A 437 25.35 -5.72 -27.72
C THR A 437 25.86 -6.22 -26.38
N GLU A 438 26.41 -5.33 -25.53
CA GLU A 438 26.88 -5.66 -24.19
C GLU A 438 25.72 -5.75 -23.17
N GLN A 439 24.68 -4.92 -23.30
CA GLN A 439 23.51 -4.96 -22.44
C GLN A 439 22.52 -6.07 -22.77
N ARG A 440 22.12 -6.79 -21.72
CA ARG A 440 21.16 -7.90 -21.79
C ARG A 440 19.94 -7.63 -20.93
N GLY A 441 20.14 -6.87 -19.88
CA GLY A 441 19.22 -6.53 -18.81
C GLY A 441 19.15 -7.56 -17.70
N VAL A 442 18.69 -7.08 -16.55
CA VAL A 442 18.49 -7.86 -15.33
C VAL A 442 17.63 -9.12 -15.57
N PRO A 443 16.50 -9.07 -16.32
CA PRO A 443 15.72 -10.28 -16.60
C PRO A 443 16.49 -11.35 -17.36
N CYS A 444 17.33 -10.95 -18.33
CA CYS A 444 18.18 -11.87 -19.06
C CYS A 444 19.20 -12.53 -18.13
N ALA A 445 19.87 -11.73 -17.30
CA ALA A 445 20.87 -12.21 -16.36
C ALA A 445 20.25 -13.17 -15.30
N CYS A 446 19.05 -12.85 -14.78
CA CYS A 446 18.30 -13.74 -13.90
C CYS A 446 18.03 -15.09 -14.56
N GLU A 447 17.56 -15.09 -15.80
CA GLU A 447 17.21 -16.32 -16.51
C GLU A 447 18.45 -17.18 -16.81
N ILE A 448 19.58 -16.54 -17.12
CA ILE A 448 20.83 -17.26 -17.31
C ILE A 448 21.26 -17.96 -16.01
N ILE A 449 21.23 -17.24 -14.88
CA ILE A 449 21.60 -17.82 -13.59
C ILE A 449 20.62 -18.95 -13.22
N LYS A 450 19.30 -18.76 -13.40
CA LYS A 450 18.31 -19.83 -13.18
C LYS A 450 18.57 -21.06 -14.03
N CYS A 451 18.84 -20.88 -15.33
CA CYS A 451 19.19 -21.98 -16.23
C CYS A 451 20.48 -22.69 -15.77
N CYS A 452 21.45 -21.92 -15.27
CA CYS A 452 22.68 -22.46 -14.71
C CYS A 452 22.43 -23.30 -13.46
N LEU A 453 21.49 -22.91 -12.59
CA LEU A 453 21.16 -23.63 -11.37
C LEU A 453 20.08 -24.71 -11.56
N ALA A 454 19.47 -24.80 -12.75
CA ALA A 454 18.35 -25.68 -13.01
C ALA A 454 18.75 -27.16 -12.90
N GLY A 455 17.97 -27.91 -12.12
CA GLY A 455 18.18 -29.34 -11.88
C GLY A 455 19.13 -29.65 -10.72
N MET A 456 19.69 -28.65 -10.04
CA MET A 456 20.44 -28.84 -8.81
C MET A 456 19.52 -28.80 -7.60
N GLN A 457 19.75 -29.72 -6.66
CA GLN A 457 19.02 -29.76 -5.39
C GLN A 457 19.64 -28.79 -4.37
N LEU A 458 19.61 -27.50 -4.68
CA LEU A 458 20.18 -26.46 -3.81
C LEU A 458 19.24 -26.15 -2.65
N THR A 459 19.81 -26.09 -1.47
CA THR A 459 19.16 -25.75 -0.20
C THR A 459 19.59 -24.37 0.27
N SER A 460 18.97 -23.84 1.33
CA SER A 460 19.35 -22.57 1.94
C SER A 460 20.75 -22.55 2.55
N ASP A 461 21.34 -23.73 2.79
CA ASP A 461 22.69 -23.84 3.35
C ASP A 461 23.75 -23.75 2.24
N ASP A 462 23.39 -23.99 0.98
CA ASP A 462 24.32 -23.95 -0.14
C ASP A 462 24.67 -22.51 -0.54
N LEU A 463 25.87 -22.31 -1.08
CA LEU A 463 26.37 -21.01 -1.53
C LEU A 463 26.67 -21.05 -3.03
N VAL A 464 26.02 -20.18 -3.79
CA VAL A 464 26.30 -19.97 -5.21
C VAL A 464 27.08 -18.67 -5.37
N VAL A 465 28.26 -18.79 -5.94
CA VAL A 465 29.13 -17.66 -6.23
C VAL A 465 29.10 -17.38 -7.73
N VAL A 466 28.54 -16.23 -8.11
CA VAL A 466 28.59 -15.75 -9.51
C VAL A 466 29.72 -14.75 -9.63
N ALA A 467 30.75 -15.15 -10.38
CA ALA A 467 31.89 -14.30 -10.68
C ALA A 467 31.78 -13.75 -12.11
N ASP A 468 31.54 -12.45 -12.23
CA ASP A 468 31.70 -11.71 -13.47
C ASP A 468 33.19 -11.38 -13.62
N ILE A 469 33.88 -12.13 -14.48
CA ILE A 469 35.34 -12.07 -14.64
C ILE A 469 35.84 -10.91 -15.50
N MET A 470 34.91 -10.10 -16.01
CA MET A 470 35.19 -8.96 -16.87
C MET A 470 34.61 -7.69 -16.25
N PRO A 471 35.20 -6.51 -16.51
CA PRO A 471 34.62 -5.24 -16.10
C PRO A 471 33.30 -4.99 -16.85
N ASN A 472 32.20 -5.44 -16.26
CA ASN A 472 30.86 -5.21 -16.75
C ASN A 472 30.38 -3.83 -16.31
N ARG A 473 30.19 -2.94 -17.29
CA ARG A 473 29.79 -1.54 -17.06
C ARG A 473 28.41 -1.42 -16.40
N PHE A 474 27.56 -2.43 -16.52
CA PHE A 474 26.14 -2.36 -16.16
C PHE A 474 25.78 -3.21 -14.95
N ALA A 475 26.71 -4.06 -14.49
CA ALA A 475 26.56 -4.94 -13.33
C ALA A 475 25.21 -5.70 -13.28
N GLU A 476 24.70 -6.08 -14.45
CA GLU A 476 23.38 -6.71 -14.61
C GLU A 476 23.30 -8.03 -13.85
N LEU A 477 24.43 -8.74 -13.73
CA LEU A 477 24.54 -9.96 -12.93
C LEU A 477 24.41 -9.69 -11.42
N GLY A 478 25.00 -8.60 -10.92
CA GLY A 478 24.85 -8.22 -9.51
C GLY A 478 23.39 -7.87 -9.18
N ALA A 479 22.74 -7.10 -10.06
CA ALA A 479 21.32 -6.79 -9.92
C ALA A 479 20.43 -8.04 -10.06
N ALA A 480 20.78 -8.98 -10.95
CA ALA A 480 20.04 -10.23 -11.11
C ALA A 480 20.18 -11.16 -9.90
N MET A 481 21.38 -11.27 -9.33
CA MET A 481 21.61 -12.04 -8.10
C MET A 481 20.74 -11.51 -6.96
N TYR A 482 20.66 -10.19 -6.81
CA TYR A 482 19.76 -9.57 -5.85
C TYR A 482 18.28 -9.91 -6.11
N GLU A 483 17.81 -9.78 -7.34
CA GLU A 483 16.43 -10.11 -7.71
C GLU A 483 16.07 -11.58 -7.45
N LEU A 484 17.02 -12.49 -7.67
CA LEU A 484 16.84 -13.91 -7.37
C LEU A 484 16.81 -14.17 -5.87
N GLN A 485 17.64 -13.48 -5.10
CA GLN A 485 17.74 -13.68 -3.65
C GLN A 485 16.55 -13.07 -2.88
N LYS A 486 15.99 -11.94 -3.34
CA LYS A 486 15.00 -11.14 -2.58
C LYS A 486 13.77 -11.91 -2.12
N ASN A 487 13.37 -12.96 -2.84
CA ASN A 487 12.16 -13.74 -2.57
C ASN A 487 12.41 -15.26 -2.47
N SER A 488 13.67 -15.71 -2.49
CA SER A 488 13.96 -17.14 -2.51
C SER A 488 14.41 -17.65 -1.14
N SER A 489 13.91 -18.82 -0.74
CA SER A 489 14.52 -19.65 0.30
C SER A 489 15.63 -20.54 -0.28
N GLY A 490 16.19 -20.14 -1.42
CA GLY A 490 17.20 -20.88 -2.15
C GLY A 490 18.59 -20.70 -1.55
N PRO A 491 19.65 -21.13 -2.25
CA PRO A 491 21.02 -20.97 -1.80
C PRO A 491 21.39 -19.49 -1.62
N ASP A 492 22.36 -19.23 -0.76
CA ASP A 492 22.95 -17.91 -0.63
C ASP A 492 23.68 -17.53 -1.92
N LEU A 493 23.42 -16.33 -2.43
CA LEU A 493 23.83 -15.88 -3.74
C LEU A 493 24.88 -14.76 -3.60
N VAL A 494 26.15 -15.08 -3.86
CA VAL A 494 27.25 -14.11 -3.77
C VAL A 494 27.72 -13.68 -5.14
N TYR A 495 27.76 -12.37 -5.38
CA TYR A 495 28.27 -11.78 -6.61
C TYR A 495 29.70 -11.22 -6.43
N HIS A 496 30.62 -11.64 -7.29
CA HIS A 496 31.93 -11.01 -7.46
C HIS A 496 32.02 -10.41 -8.87
N GLY A 497 32.37 -9.14 -8.98
CA GLY A 497 32.57 -8.49 -10.28
C GLY A 497 33.85 -7.67 -10.31
N PHE A 498 34.44 -7.51 -11.50
CA PHE A 498 35.53 -6.57 -11.73
C PHE A 498 34.96 -5.19 -12.07
N PHE A 499 35.60 -4.16 -11.55
CA PHE A 499 35.23 -2.78 -11.82
C PHE A 499 36.48 -2.05 -12.28
N LYS A 500 36.34 -1.25 -13.34
CA LYS A 500 37.49 -0.54 -13.93
C LYS A 500 38.02 0.52 -12.98
N ASN A 501 37.11 1.19 -12.25
CA ASN A 501 37.43 2.29 -11.35
C ASN A 501 36.69 2.11 -9.99
N PRO A 502 37.28 2.53 -8.85
CA PRO A 502 36.63 2.44 -7.53
C PRO A 502 35.27 3.15 -7.43
N GLY A 503 35.04 4.22 -8.20
CA GLY A 503 33.76 4.94 -8.22
C GLY A 503 32.59 4.05 -8.67
N GLN A 504 32.81 3.18 -9.66
CA GLN A 504 31.78 2.32 -10.24
C GLN A 504 31.20 1.33 -9.22
N ALA A 505 32.03 0.81 -8.32
CA ALA A 505 31.58 -0.08 -7.26
C ALA A 505 30.72 0.66 -6.22
N SER A 506 31.08 1.90 -5.87
CA SER A 506 30.30 2.74 -4.96
C SER A 506 28.96 3.17 -5.59
N GLU A 507 28.95 3.43 -6.89
CA GLU A 507 27.75 3.80 -7.65
C GLU A 507 26.80 2.62 -7.82
N LEU A 508 27.32 1.43 -8.15
CA LEU A 508 26.53 0.21 -8.16
C LEU A 508 25.91 -0.03 -6.78
N ARG A 509 26.70 0.14 -5.71
CA ARG A 509 26.17 0.05 -4.35
C ARG A 509 25.06 1.08 -4.11
N GLY A 510 25.23 2.32 -4.55
CA GLY A 510 24.18 3.35 -4.46
C GLY A 510 22.91 2.98 -5.23
N HIS A 511 23.05 2.42 -6.44
CA HIS A 511 21.93 1.99 -7.27
C HIS A 511 21.20 0.77 -6.68
N MET A 512 21.94 -0.22 -6.18
CA MET A 512 21.36 -1.37 -5.49
C MET A 512 20.70 -0.96 -4.18
N ALA A 513 21.30 -0.02 -3.42
CA ALA A 513 20.69 0.58 -2.25
C ALA A 513 19.39 1.30 -2.58
N GLY A 514 19.35 2.04 -3.71
CA GLY A 514 18.16 2.74 -4.18
C GLY A 514 17.01 1.78 -4.51
N HIS A 515 17.27 0.72 -5.28
CA HIS A 515 16.26 -0.31 -5.56
C HIS A 515 15.83 -1.08 -4.32
N LEU A 516 16.76 -1.34 -3.40
CA LEU A 516 16.46 -1.93 -2.10
C LEU A 516 15.56 -1.01 -1.29
N LEU A 517 15.90 0.27 -1.18
CA LEU A 517 15.10 1.28 -0.47
C LEU A 517 13.69 1.35 -1.07
N GLU A 518 13.55 1.46 -2.39
CA GLU A 518 12.26 1.53 -3.08
C GLU A 518 11.37 0.33 -2.75
N ASN A 519 11.89 -0.89 -2.92
CA ASN A 519 11.12 -2.12 -2.68
C ASN A 519 10.92 -2.43 -1.18
N TRP A 520 11.95 -2.20 -0.36
CA TRP A 520 11.93 -2.48 1.09
C TRP A 520 10.93 -1.56 1.79
N TRP A 521 10.89 -0.29 1.42
CA TRP A 521 10.06 0.72 2.06
C TRP A 521 8.56 0.47 1.90
N GLU A 522 8.14 -0.08 0.76
CA GLU A 522 6.74 -0.42 0.49
C GLU A 522 6.31 -1.75 1.14
N THR A 523 7.26 -2.65 1.39
CA THR A 523 6.98 -4.03 1.78
C THR A 523 7.23 -4.35 3.26
N HIS A 524 8.06 -3.57 3.96
CA HIS A 524 8.45 -3.88 5.34
C HIS A 524 7.64 -3.11 6.39
N VAL A 525 6.98 -3.87 7.28
CA VAL A 525 6.18 -3.35 8.40
C VAL A 525 6.97 -2.40 9.31
N ASP A 526 8.27 -2.68 9.47
CA ASP A 526 9.18 -1.89 10.31
C ASP A 526 9.61 -0.56 9.68
N ALA A 527 9.40 -0.38 8.37
CA ALA A 527 9.58 0.93 7.74
C ALA A 527 8.55 1.95 8.28
N GLY A 528 7.56 1.51 9.05
CA GLY A 528 6.40 2.29 9.46
C GLY A 528 5.44 2.49 8.27
N PRO A 529 4.16 2.75 8.52
CA PRO A 529 3.21 3.04 7.45
C PRO A 529 3.63 4.30 6.67
N PRO A 530 3.37 4.38 5.34
CA PRO A 530 3.69 5.56 4.51
C PRO A 530 3.12 6.84 5.11
N VAL A 531 1.93 6.73 5.68
CA VAL A 531 1.30 7.75 6.52
C VAL A 531 1.67 7.46 7.97
N ARG A 532 2.10 8.49 8.74
CA ARG A 532 2.33 8.37 10.19
C ARG A 532 1.16 7.56 10.79
N PRO A 533 1.40 6.51 11.60
CA PRO A 533 0.31 5.95 12.39
C PRO A 533 -0.22 7.15 13.18
N VAL A 534 -1.47 7.52 12.94
CA VAL A 534 -2.15 8.54 13.75
C VAL A 534 -2.11 7.93 15.13
N SER A 535 -1.05 8.24 15.88
CA SER A 535 -0.73 7.62 17.14
C SER A 535 -2.00 7.74 17.93
N SER A 536 -2.57 6.58 18.30
CA SER A 536 -3.76 6.42 19.13
C SER A 536 -4.12 7.75 19.71
N THR A 537 -5.11 8.39 19.11
CA THR A 537 -5.62 9.68 19.54
C THR A 537 -5.81 9.62 21.07
N GLU A 538 -4.82 10.06 21.84
CA GLU A 538 -5.07 11.30 22.56
C GLU A 538 -5.62 12.19 21.47
N ASN A 539 -6.94 12.17 21.39
CA ASN A 539 -7.66 13.24 20.80
C ASN A 539 -7.00 14.44 21.46
N ILE A 540 -6.10 15.11 20.75
CA ILE A 540 -6.16 16.55 20.75
C ILE A 540 -7.57 16.75 20.27
N ALA A 541 -8.50 16.72 21.22
CA ALA A 541 -9.83 17.21 21.05
C ALA A 541 -9.51 18.64 20.66
N LEU A 542 -9.48 18.90 19.35
CA LEU A 542 -9.89 20.19 18.85
C LEU A 542 -11.16 20.44 19.67
N PRO A 543 -11.13 21.39 20.61
CA PRO A 543 -12.19 21.52 21.58
C PRO A 543 -13.50 21.50 20.80
N ASP A 544 -14.42 20.60 21.15
CA ASP A 544 -15.75 20.53 20.56
C ASP A 544 -16.44 21.86 20.89
N LEU A 545 -16.18 22.84 20.04
CA LEU A 545 -16.64 24.21 20.18
C LEU A 545 -18.07 24.23 19.70
N LYS A 546 -18.95 23.64 20.52
CA LYS A 546 -20.37 23.94 20.50
C LYS A 546 -20.57 25.30 21.13
N VAL A 547 -20.22 26.34 20.40
CA VAL A 547 -20.85 27.65 20.61
C VAL A 547 -22.31 27.43 20.25
N ALA A 548 -23.24 27.84 21.12
CA ALA A 548 -24.65 27.90 20.80
C ALA A 548 -24.83 28.84 19.61
N ASN A 549 -24.83 28.24 18.41
CA ASN A 549 -24.81 28.95 17.16
C ASN A 549 -26.21 28.82 16.55
N TRP A 550 -26.85 29.94 16.31
CA TRP A 550 -28.05 30.02 15.49
C TRP A 550 -27.61 30.05 14.02
N ILE A 551 -27.04 28.96 13.47
CA ILE A 551 -26.41 29.00 12.12
C ILE A 551 -26.57 27.72 11.29
N GLN A 552 -26.93 27.95 10.03
CA GLN A 552 -26.71 27.12 8.84
C GLN A 552 -25.38 27.59 8.21
N GLY A 553 -24.32 26.75 8.14
CA GLY A 553 -23.13 27.03 7.30
C GLY A 553 -21.80 27.47 7.95
N GLY A 554 -21.57 27.29 9.25
CA GLY A 554 -20.20 27.30 9.84
C GLY A 554 -19.46 28.65 9.96
N VAL A 555 -19.94 29.74 9.37
CA VAL A 555 -19.44 31.11 9.62
C VAL A 555 -20.25 31.71 10.76
N ALA A 556 -19.64 32.34 11.77
CA ALA A 556 -20.38 33.05 12.82
C ALA A 556 -21.14 34.26 12.22
N ILE A 557 -22.46 34.14 12.09
CA ILE A 557 -23.40 35.16 11.63
C ILE A 557 -23.91 35.89 12.86
N LEU A 558 -23.40 37.10 13.11
CA LEU A 558 -24.12 38.03 13.98
C LEU A 558 -25.50 38.29 13.34
N PRO A 559 -26.61 38.31 14.10
CA PRO A 559 -27.95 38.60 13.58
C PRO A 559 -28.05 40.09 13.20
N THR A 560 -27.40 40.41 12.08
CA THR A 560 -27.00 41.76 11.68
C THR A 560 -28.22 42.62 11.46
N ALA A 561 -29.22 42.09 10.76
CA ALA A 561 -30.48 42.77 10.53
C ALA A 561 -31.24 43.05 11.84
N THR A 562 -31.29 42.08 12.76
CA THR A 562 -32.04 42.20 14.02
C THR A 562 -31.38 43.16 15.01
N LEU A 563 -30.04 43.15 15.09
CA LEU A 563 -29.27 44.07 15.94
C LEU A 563 -29.31 45.50 15.38
N LEU A 564 -29.10 45.69 14.08
CA LEU A 564 -29.16 46.99 13.43
C LEU A 564 -30.57 47.60 13.43
N ALA A 565 -31.63 46.78 13.44
CA ALA A 565 -33.02 47.24 13.53
C ALA A 565 -33.39 47.79 14.91
N LYS A 566 -32.63 47.47 15.97
CA LYS A 566 -32.85 48.05 17.31
C LYS A 566 -32.40 49.51 17.42
N PHE A 567 -31.60 49.99 16.48
CA PHE A 567 -31.11 51.36 16.45
C PHE A 567 -31.81 52.15 15.33
N PRO A 568 -32.32 53.37 15.60
CA PRO A 568 -32.92 54.21 14.59
C PRO A 568 -31.99 54.43 13.41
N VAL A 569 -32.55 54.54 12.20
CA VAL A 569 -31.81 54.90 11.00
C VAL A 569 -31.16 56.29 11.22
N GLY A 570 -29.84 56.38 11.03
CA GLY A 570 -29.06 57.60 11.26
C GLY A 570 -28.57 57.83 12.70
N SER A 571 -28.76 56.87 13.61
CA SER A 571 -28.18 56.98 14.96
C SER A 571 -26.67 56.69 14.93
N PRO A 572 -25.84 57.46 15.67
CA PRO A 572 -24.39 57.23 15.72
C PRO A 572 -24.02 55.85 16.24
N TYR A 573 -24.88 55.24 17.07
CA TYR A 573 -24.71 53.88 17.58
C TYR A 573 -24.90 52.81 16.49
N LYS A 574 -25.72 53.09 15.47
CA LYS A 574 -25.92 52.17 14.35
C LYS A 574 -24.67 52.09 13.48
N ASP A 575 -24.04 53.23 13.22
CA ASP A 575 -22.81 53.33 12.43
C ASP A 575 -21.61 52.73 13.17
N GLN A 576 -21.53 52.98 14.49
CA GLN A 576 -20.53 52.31 15.35
C GLN A 576 -20.72 50.80 15.38
N LEU A 577 -21.98 50.31 15.47
CA LEU A 577 -22.28 48.88 15.44
C LEU A 577 -21.86 48.28 14.11
N GLN A 578 -22.21 48.91 13.00
CA GLN A 578 -21.82 48.47 11.66
C GLN A 578 -20.29 48.37 11.53
N THR A 579 -19.56 49.36 12.04
CA THR A 579 -18.09 49.37 12.06
C THR A 579 -17.52 48.19 12.88
N LEU A 580 -18.06 47.94 14.07
CA LEU A 580 -17.67 46.79 14.90
C LEU A 580 -18.01 45.45 14.22
N MET A 581 -19.15 45.37 13.54
CA MET A 581 -19.57 44.18 12.81
C MET A 581 -18.66 43.88 11.61
N ASP A 582 -18.22 44.90 10.89
CA ASP A 582 -17.31 44.73 9.76
C ASP A 582 -15.88 44.42 10.23
N ALA A 583 -15.44 44.99 11.36
CA ALA A 583 -14.21 44.58 12.03
C ALA A 583 -14.28 43.12 12.51
N PHE A 584 -15.41 42.68 13.05
CA PHE A 584 -15.63 41.30 13.47
C PHE A 584 -15.59 40.33 12.29
N LYS A 585 -16.27 40.64 11.17
CA LYS A 585 -16.22 39.83 9.94
C LYS A 585 -14.79 39.70 9.42
N THR A 586 -14.04 40.79 9.41
CA THR A 586 -12.63 40.81 8.95
C THR A 586 -11.74 39.96 9.88
N ALA A 587 -11.97 39.99 11.20
CA ALA A 587 -11.23 39.17 12.16
C ALA A 587 -11.60 37.68 12.13
N ASN A 588 -12.83 37.35 11.71
CA ASN A 588 -13.33 35.97 11.59
C ASN A 588 -13.00 35.30 10.25
N GLN A 589 -12.52 36.04 9.26
CA GLN A 589 -11.86 35.44 8.11
C GLN A 589 -10.57 34.81 8.63
N LEU A 590 -10.57 33.48 8.75
CA LEU A 590 -9.35 32.74 9.04
C LEU A 590 -8.29 33.14 8.00
N PRO A 591 -7.05 33.43 8.42
CA PRO A 591 -5.99 33.57 7.44
C PRO A 591 -5.94 32.26 6.67
N ILE A 592 -6.25 32.33 5.37
CA ILE A 592 -5.88 31.28 4.42
C ILE A 592 -4.39 31.09 4.67
N VAL A 593 -4.02 29.90 5.11
CA VAL A 593 -2.63 29.56 5.39
C VAL A 593 -1.88 29.79 4.09
N ALA A 594 -1.19 30.92 3.99
CA ALA A 594 -0.22 31.13 2.94
C ALA A 594 0.84 30.04 3.16
N ASN A 595 0.85 29.05 2.28
CA ASN A 595 1.88 28.03 2.24
C ASN A 595 3.23 28.71 2.34
N ALA A 596 3.98 28.34 3.37
CA ALA A 596 5.21 29.01 3.76
C ALA A 596 6.15 29.16 2.55
N ALA A 597 6.62 30.39 2.39
CA ALA A 597 7.37 30.88 1.25
C ALA A 597 8.57 29.98 0.87
N ALA A 598 8.69 29.78 -0.43
CA ALA A 598 9.93 29.47 -1.12
C ALA A 598 11.01 30.52 -0.74
N GLY A 599 11.99 30.14 0.07
CA GLY A 599 12.98 31.11 0.52
C GLY A 599 14.01 30.65 1.54
N ALA A 600 14.41 29.38 1.55
CA ALA A 600 15.57 28.94 2.32
C ALA A 600 16.38 27.92 1.53
N ARG A 601 17.33 28.40 0.71
CA ARG A 601 18.39 27.56 0.13
C ARG A 601 19.31 27.12 1.26
N SER A 602 19.01 25.98 1.87
CA SER A 602 19.95 25.24 2.71
C SER A 602 20.92 24.52 1.77
N THR A 603 22.21 24.86 1.87
CA THR A 603 23.32 24.12 1.27
C THR A 603 23.48 22.79 2.02
N ALA A 604 22.64 21.81 1.71
CA ALA A 604 22.81 20.43 2.16
C ALA A 604 23.63 19.66 1.12
N VAL A 605 24.66 18.97 1.61
CA VAL A 605 25.57 18.07 0.89
C VAL A 605 24.76 17.08 0.04
N ALA A 606 25.22 16.87 -1.19
CA ALA A 606 24.59 16.08 -2.25
C ALA A 606 23.88 14.81 -1.73
N MET A 607 22.54 14.85 -1.76
CA MET A 607 21.68 13.68 -1.58
C MET A 607 21.76 12.79 -2.84
N PRO A 608 21.54 11.46 -2.75
CA PRO A 608 21.35 10.62 -3.91
C PRO A 608 20.20 11.15 -4.77
N ASN A 609 20.46 11.38 -6.05
CA ASN A 609 19.48 11.88 -7.00
C ASN A 609 18.54 10.73 -7.41
N PHE A 610 17.28 10.75 -6.97
CA PHE A 610 16.26 9.76 -7.33
C PHE A 610 15.68 9.96 -8.75
N CYS A 611 16.19 10.91 -9.54
CA CYS A 611 15.66 11.27 -10.86
C CYS A 611 16.21 10.39 -12.01
N GLN A 612 16.11 9.06 -11.94
CA GLN A 612 16.44 8.18 -13.08
C GLN A 612 15.22 7.51 -13.76
N ASN A 613 14.01 7.96 -13.44
CA ASN A 613 12.81 7.80 -14.27
C ASN A 613 12.09 9.16 -14.30
N PRO A 614 11.25 9.48 -15.32
CA PRO A 614 10.61 10.79 -15.43
C PRO A 614 9.97 11.18 -14.10
N PRO A 615 10.01 12.47 -13.72
CA PRO A 615 9.69 12.92 -12.37
C PRO A 615 8.35 12.34 -11.94
N ALA A 616 8.35 11.67 -10.78
CA ALA A 616 7.16 11.18 -10.14
C ALA A 616 6.13 12.32 -10.05
N ASP A 617 4.92 12.02 -10.49
CA ASP A 617 3.79 12.93 -10.54
C ASP A 617 3.52 13.53 -9.14
N LEU A 618 3.79 14.83 -8.99
CA LEU A 618 3.60 15.60 -7.76
C LEU A 618 2.12 15.86 -7.41
N THR A 619 1.17 15.30 -8.16
CA THR A 619 -0.28 15.52 -7.98
C THR A 619 -0.93 14.76 -6.82
N ARG A 620 -0.17 14.01 -6.00
CA ARG A 620 -0.76 13.19 -4.92
C ARG A 620 -1.19 13.94 -3.65
N ASP A 621 -0.84 15.21 -3.46
CA ASP A 621 -1.02 15.90 -2.15
C ASP A 621 -1.48 17.38 -2.23
N CYS A 622 -2.47 17.77 -3.06
CA CYS A 622 -2.93 19.17 -3.10
C CYS A 622 -4.45 19.34 -2.91
N ASP A 623 -4.85 19.97 -1.80
CA ASP A 623 -6.18 20.53 -1.55
C ASP A 623 -6.34 21.87 -2.30
N LEU A 624 -7.47 22.07 -3.00
CA LEU A 624 -7.73 23.22 -3.87
C LEU A 624 -8.43 24.40 -3.15
N VAL A 625 -8.12 25.63 -3.60
CA VAL A 625 -8.79 26.90 -3.23
C VAL A 625 -9.22 27.65 -4.49
N SER A 626 -10.36 28.35 -4.44
CA SER A 626 -10.92 29.13 -5.57
C SER A 626 -10.15 30.42 -5.86
N ILE A 627 -9.96 30.75 -7.15
CA ILE A 627 -9.44 32.05 -7.63
C ILE A 627 -10.44 32.65 -8.63
N PRO A 628 -10.72 33.98 -8.60
CA PRO A 628 -11.56 34.66 -9.58
C PRO A 628 -10.98 34.65 -11.01
N VAL A 629 -11.87 34.56 -12.00
CA VAL A 629 -11.54 34.40 -13.44
C VAL A 629 -10.71 35.53 -14.03
N GLY A 630 -10.72 36.73 -13.43
CA GLY A 630 -9.97 37.90 -13.90
C GLY A 630 -8.44 37.70 -13.95
N ASP A 631 -7.90 36.78 -13.16
CA ASP A 631 -6.45 36.58 -13.02
C ASP A 631 -5.88 35.54 -14.01
N VAL A 632 -6.71 34.79 -14.74
CA VAL A 632 -6.28 33.73 -15.69
C VAL A 632 -6.16 34.26 -17.13
N ALA A 633 -6.80 35.40 -17.44
CA ALA A 633 -6.89 35.93 -18.79
C ALA A 633 -5.54 36.41 -19.40
N GLY A 634 -4.48 36.53 -18.58
CA GLY A 634 -3.17 37.02 -19.02
C GLY A 634 -2.31 36.01 -19.79
N GLU A 635 -2.47 34.69 -19.57
CA GLU A 635 -1.51 33.69 -20.09
C GLU A 635 -2.03 32.87 -21.30
N LEU A 636 -3.30 32.99 -21.67
CA LEU A 636 -3.93 32.18 -22.74
C LEU A 636 -3.81 32.76 -24.16
N GLY A 637 -3.00 33.81 -24.33
CA GLY A 637 -2.75 34.40 -25.63
C GLY A 637 -1.78 33.56 -26.47
N ARG A 638 -2.31 32.52 -27.14
CA ARG A 638 -1.77 31.78 -28.33
C ARG A 638 -1.65 30.27 -28.09
N SER A 639 -2.74 29.52 -28.31
CA SER A 639 -2.72 28.23 -29.03
C SER A 639 -4.08 27.54 -28.92
N ALA A 640 -5.11 28.08 -29.57
CA ALA A 640 -6.36 27.37 -29.77
C ALA A 640 -6.84 27.64 -31.20
N SER A 641 -6.22 26.95 -32.17
CA SER A 641 -6.70 26.93 -33.54
C SER A 641 -6.57 25.55 -34.17
N VAL A 642 -6.96 24.49 -33.45
CA VAL A 642 -7.23 23.17 -34.06
C VAL A 642 -8.36 22.46 -33.31
N ALA A 643 -9.56 22.49 -33.93
CA ALA A 643 -10.75 21.62 -33.83
C ALA A 643 -11.15 20.95 -32.48
N ASP A 644 -12.34 21.32 -31.98
CA ASP A 644 -13.38 20.57 -31.22
C ASP A 644 -12.98 19.47 -30.20
N ARG A 645 -11.74 19.46 -29.70
CA ARG A 645 -11.32 18.57 -28.63
C ARG A 645 -11.02 19.34 -27.36
N PRO A 646 -11.44 18.84 -26.18
CA PRO A 646 -11.07 19.44 -24.92
C PRO A 646 -9.55 19.44 -24.76
N VAL A 647 -9.00 20.60 -24.42
CA VAL A 647 -7.58 20.80 -24.17
C VAL A 647 -7.35 20.74 -22.66
N VAL A 648 -6.45 19.86 -22.22
CA VAL A 648 -5.99 19.81 -20.85
C VAL A 648 -4.78 20.73 -20.71
N ILE A 649 -4.88 21.74 -19.86
CA ILE A 649 -3.83 22.72 -19.59
C ILE A 649 -3.35 22.48 -18.17
N ILE A 650 -2.06 22.15 -18.03
CA ILE A 650 -1.41 21.97 -16.74
C ILE A 650 -0.51 23.19 -16.51
N THR A 651 -0.80 23.97 -15.49
CA THR A 651 0.03 25.11 -15.09
C THR A 651 0.64 24.86 -13.71
N SER A 652 1.47 25.79 -13.24
CA SER A 652 1.97 25.80 -11.86
C SER A 652 0.86 26.01 -10.81
N THR A 653 -0.36 26.35 -11.23
CA THR A 653 -1.50 26.68 -10.37
C THR A 653 -2.65 25.67 -10.44
N GLY A 654 -2.61 24.70 -11.37
CA GLY A 654 -3.64 23.67 -11.46
C GLY A 654 -3.73 22.97 -12.81
N ILE A 655 -4.71 22.07 -12.92
CA ILE A 655 -5.07 21.38 -14.17
C ILE A 655 -6.44 21.88 -14.62
N TYR A 656 -6.54 22.34 -15.86
CA TYR A 656 -7.74 22.91 -16.44
C TYR A 656 -8.14 22.11 -17.67
N ILE A 657 -9.44 21.92 -17.88
CA ILE A 657 -9.98 21.33 -19.11
C ILE A 657 -10.79 22.44 -19.80
N ALA A 658 -10.34 22.86 -20.98
CA ALA A 658 -10.96 23.94 -21.73
C ALA A 658 -11.46 23.44 -23.09
N SER A 659 -12.68 23.82 -23.47
CA SER A 659 -13.20 23.66 -24.82
C SER A 659 -13.34 25.04 -25.47
N SER A 660 -13.10 25.12 -26.78
CA SER A 660 -13.24 26.36 -27.55
C SER A 660 -14.67 26.63 -28.06
N SER A 661 -15.63 25.75 -27.77
CA SER A 661 -17.04 25.90 -28.18
C SER A 661 -17.96 26.18 -26.99
N ASP A 662 -18.94 27.06 -27.16
CA ASP A 662 -20.03 27.33 -26.19
C ASP A 662 -21.05 26.17 -26.04
N ALA A 663 -20.77 24.99 -26.61
CA ALA A 663 -21.63 23.82 -26.52
C ALA A 663 -21.29 22.95 -25.29
N ASP A 664 -22.31 22.31 -24.70
CA ASP A 664 -22.18 21.39 -23.56
C ASP A 664 -21.06 20.36 -23.78
N MET A 665 -20.04 20.38 -22.93
CA MET A 665 -18.93 19.43 -22.97
C MET A 665 -19.33 18.14 -22.27
N THR A 666 -19.53 17.06 -23.03
CA THR A 666 -19.72 15.72 -22.46
C THR A 666 -18.36 15.04 -22.33
N VAL A 667 -17.91 14.80 -21.10
CA VAL A 667 -16.68 14.06 -20.81
C VAL A 667 -17.08 12.72 -20.22
N GLU A 668 -16.71 11.61 -20.87
CA GLU A 668 -16.98 10.29 -20.30
C GLU A 668 -15.99 9.99 -19.17
N ALA A 669 -16.43 9.33 -18.09
CA ALA A 669 -15.58 9.00 -16.95
C ALA A 669 -14.36 8.12 -17.33
N SER A 670 -14.48 7.38 -18.44
CA SER A 670 -13.41 6.60 -19.08
C SER A 670 -12.32 7.46 -19.76
N GLU A 671 -12.55 8.75 -19.95
CA GLU A 671 -11.57 9.69 -20.54
C GLU A 671 -10.76 10.44 -19.46
N LEU A 672 -11.14 10.30 -18.18
CA LEU A 672 -10.49 10.91 -17.01
C LEU A 672 -9.71 9.90 -16.14
N PHE A 673 -9.15 8.84 -16.76
CA PHE A 673 -8.34 7.85 -16.03
C PHE A 673 -7.15 8.53 -15.34
N GLY A 674 -7.23 8.67 -14.01
CA GLY A 674 -6.21 9.31 -13.17
C GLY A 674 -6.76 10.15 -12.01
N PHE A 675 -8.03 10.60 -12.07
CA PHE A 675 -8.58 11.63 -11.15
C PHE A 675 -9.80 11.18 -10.33
N ASN A 676 -9.81 9.95 -9.81
CA ASN A 676 -11.03 9.31 -9.27
C ASN A 676 -11.52 9.77 -7.87
N THR A 677 -11.12 10.93 -7.36
CA THR A 677 -11.71 11.51 -6.14
C THR A 677 -11.78 13.04 -6.19
N GLY A 678 -13.00 13.59 -6.30
CA GLY A 678 -13.25 15.04 -6.22
C GLY A 678 -14.71 15.40 -6.54
N HIS A 679 -15.20 16.51 -5.97
CA HIS A 679 -16.52 17.07 -6.28
C HIS A 679 -16.39 18.06 -7.44
N PHE A 680 -17.20 17.89 -8.49
CA PHE A 680 -17.20 18.77 -9.65
C PHE A 680 -18.38 19.77 -9.58
N GLU A 681 -18.13 21.02 -9.95
CA GLU A 681 -19.17 22.04 -10.14
C GLU A 681 -18.97 22.66 -11.53
N MET A 682 -20.00 22.59 -12.38
CA MET A 682 -19.99 23.26 -13.68
C MET A 682 -20.45 24.71 -13.51
N LYS A 683 -19.71 25.66 -14.09
CA LYS A 683 -20.12 27.07 -14.16
C LYS A 683 -20.12 27.57 -15.60
N PRO A 684 -21.18 28.30 -16.03
CA PRO A 684 -21.23 28.91 -17.35
C PRO A 684 -20.24 30.07 -17.46
N VAL A 685 -19.72 30.27 -18.68
CA VAL A 685 -18.84 31.39 -18.99
C VAL A 685 -19.65 32.70 -18.90
N GLY A 686 -19.28 33.58 -17.96
CA GLY A 686 -19.83 34.94 -17.87
C GLY A 686 -20.80 35.23 -16.71
N SER A 687 -20.89 34.38 -15.68
CA SER A 687 -21.53 34.77 -14.41
C SER A 687 -20.47 35.29 -13.43
N ASP A 688 -20.55 36.57 -13.06
CA ASP A 688 -19.71 37.24 -12.06
C ASP A 688 -19.65 36.51 -10.71
#